data_AF-A0A6A4GP65-F1
#
_entry.id   AF-A0A6A4GP65-F1
#
_cell.length_a   1.000
_cell.length_b   1.000
_cell.length_c   1.000
_cell.angle_alpha   90.00
_cell.angle_beta   90.00
_cell.angle_gamma   90.00
#
_symmetry.space_group_name_H-M   'P 1'
#
loop_
_entity.id
_entity.type
_entity.pdbx_description
1 polymer ?
#
loop_
_entity_poly.entity_id
_entity_poly.type
_entity_poly.pdbx_seq_one_letter_code
_entity_poly.pdbx_strand_id
1 'polypeptide(L)'
;MLVRISFLFLAYRCAKKVASLDCGWIFAQHFCNRLGPAYLQLKNVLDENNPAHAEVLNNIKRRFREEMFTRESIEQVIHTHSELAHPRLQTIQPLSNEELYNKICRTVPNKHSLQVLEFFLIFNKHILKTNFYQPTKVALSFCLDPGFYPRGFHIRFRDVARGGIRIVMSRNKEMYLINQRMLFDKNYNLASTQSLKNKDIPEGGAKGTILPSIGATPRLCFEKYVDAVVNLLIPRKTPGIKETLVNLYKKPELLFFGPDEGTADMMDWAALHARDRGAETWWKSFTTGKSAETLGGVPHDTYGMTLLSIRQYVLGIYKQLGLKEKEITKVQMGGPDGDLGSNKILLSSNKTIAIIDGSGVLADPTGLDREELVHLAKKCLTAVHFDRAKLSKDGYLVKVEEQDVKLPSGEIILDGTDFHNGAHLRFKANLFVPCGGRPEAVNILNIAALFNSKGKPHFKYIVEGANLFLTQQARLFLEKRKVVVFKDLSINKGGVTSSSLEVLAGLALSTEEYVDLMIFKDGKPSEFYQSYVKDIQEKITENAAAEFHCLWKEHTRLQGAKLRTTISDELSSTLNNLQAKLESSDLFEDVPSRNGVMRRAIPKTLVEKIGLETLLKRLPEAYQRALFSSWVVSHFLYKYGINASSVDFFHFARDLSK
;
A
#
# COMPACT_ATOMS: atom_id res chain seq x y z
N MET A 1 -13.86 -1.81 12.32
CA MET A 1 -12.93 -1.89 11.18
C MET A 1 -13.71 -2.44 9.98
N LEU A 2 -14.13 -1.59 9.03
CA LEU A 2 -15.02 -1.94 7.92
C LEU A 2 -14.19 -2.39 6.70
N VAL A 3 -13.91 -3.69 6.55
CA VAL A 3 -13.08 -4.22 5.45
C VAL A 3 -13.95 -4.69 4.28
N ARG A 4 -14.24 -3.84 3.29
CA ARG A 4 -15.04 -4.23 2.11
C ARG A 4 -14.19 -4.92 1.05
N ILE A 5 -14.73 -5.98 0.45
CA ILE A 5 -13.93 -6.91 -0.36
C ILE A 5 -14.60 -7.12 -1.71
N SER A 6 -13.83 -6.95 -2.79
CA SER A 6 -14.23 -7.39 -4.13
C SER A 6 -13.41 -8.61 -4.53
N PHE A 7 -14.10 -9.67 -4.92
CA PHE A 7 -13.55 -10.88 -5.52
C PHE A 7 -13.54 -10.73 -7.03
N LEU A 8 -12.43 -11.17 -7.61
CA LEU A 8 -12.35 -11.42 -9.03
C LEU A 8 -12.05 -12.90 -9.24
N PHE A 9 -12.92 -13.59 -9.97
CA PHE A 9 -12.66 -14.96 -10.42
C PHE A 9 -12.38 -14.93 -11.93
N LEU A 10 -11.13 -15.18 -12.28
CA LEU A 10 -10.73 -15.42 -13.67
C LEU A 10 -11.05 -16.88 -14.02
N ALA A 11 -12.29 -17.15 -14.40
CA ALA A 11 -12.66 -18.44 -14.99
C ALA A 11 -12.46 -18.38 -16.51
N TYR A 12 -11.69 -19.33 -17.06
CA TYR A 12 -11.59 -19.57 -18.50
C TYR A 12 -12.58 -20.68 -18.87
N ARG A 13 -13.41 -20.42 -19.89
CA ARG A 13 -14.42 -21.30 -20.55
C ARG A 13 -15.87 -21.33 -20.02
N CYS A 14 -16.75 -21.25 -21.02
CA CYS A 14 -18.20 -21.32 -21.02
C CYS A 14 -18.80 -22.52 -20.29
N ALA A 15 -19.55 -22.24 -19.22
CA ALA A 15 -20.95 -22.62 -18.98
C ALA A 15 -21.36 -21.96 -17.65
N LYS A 16 -22.56 -21.34 -17.55
CA LYS A 16 -23.01 -20.67 -16.31
C LYS A 16 -22.88 -21.59 -15.06
N LYS A 17 -22.98 -22.92 -15.23
CA LYS A 17 -22.82 -23.94 -14.17
C LYS A 17 -21.37 -24.06 -13.64
N VAL A 18 -20.39 -24.25 -14.53
CA VAL A 18 -18.98 -24.49 -14.16
C VAL A 18 -18.35 -23.26 -13.50
N ALA A 19 -18.68 -22.07 -14.02
CA ALA A 19 -18.22 -20.79 -13.50
C ALA A 19 -18.61 -20.54 -12.03
N SER A 20 -19.82 -20.94 -11.60
CA SER A 20 -20.27 -20.72 -10.21
C SER A 20 -19.55 -21.64 -9.23
N LEU A 21 -19.31 -22.89 -9.65
CA LEU A 21 -18.61 -23.89 -8.86
C LEU A 21 -17.15 -23.52 -8.69
N ASP A 22 -16.48 -23.07 -9.75
CA ASP A 22 -15.08 -22.64 -9.68
C ASP A 22 -14.89 -21.45 -8.73
N CYS A 23 -15.84 -20.50 -8.72
CA CYS A 23 -15.82 -19.36 -7.80
C CYS A 23 -16.01 -19.80 -6.34
N GLY A 24 -17.03 -20.64 -6.08
CA GLY A 24 -17.27 -21.22 -4.76
C GLY A 24 -16.09 -22.05 -4.28
N TRP A 25 -15.50 -22.84 -5.18
CA TRP A 25 -14.36 -23.72 -4.93
C TRP A 25 -13.10 -22.93 -4.50
N ILE A 26 -12.71 -21.92 -5.27
CA ILE A 26 -11.57 -21.05 -4.93
C ILE A 26 -11.88 -20.26 -3.64
N PHE A 27 -13.12 -19.81 -3.43
CA PHE A 27 -13.55 -19.23 -2.16
C PHE A 27 -13.29 -20.22 -1.02
N ALA A 28 -13.92 -21.40 -1.03
CA ALA A 28 -13.73 -22.43 -0.01
C ALA A 28 -12.24 -22.74 0.24
N GLN A 29 -11.40 -22.84 -0.79
CA GLN A 29 -9.96 -23.03 -0.62
C GLN A 29 -9.27 -21.94 0.24
N HIS A 30 -9.65 -20.67 0.08
CA HIS A 30 -9.07 -19.56 0.84
C HIS A 30 -9.70 -19.37 2.23
N PHE A 31 -10.94 -19.82 2.43
CA PHE A 31 -11.78 -19.51 3.60
C PHE A 31 -12.06 -20.66 4.53
N CYS A 32 -12.04 -21.89 4.03
CA CYS A 32 -12.05 -23.09 4.84
C CYS A 32 -10.73 -23.13 5.59
N ASN A 33 -10.68 -22.41 6.71
CA ASN A 33 -9.48 -22.24 7.47
C ASN A 33 -9.77 -22.61 8.92
N ARG A 34 -9.23 -23.75 9.34
CA ARG A 34 -9.23 -24.17 10.74
C ARG A 34 -7.92 -23.76 11.35
N LEU A 35 -8.00 -22.84 12.28
CA LEU A 35 -6.99 -22.71 13.30
C LEU A 35 -7.47 -23.56 14.46
N GLY A 36 -6.70 -24.58 14.85
CA GLY A 36 -7.10 -25.54 15.88
C GLY A 36 -7.42 -24.87 17.23
N PRO A 37 -7.98 -25.61 18.21
CA PRO A 37 -8.30 -25.08 19.54
C PRO A 37 -7.12 -24.37 20.20
N ALA A 38 -5.90 -24.85 19.98
CA ALA A 38 -4.66 -24.24 20.46
C ALA A 38 -4.42 -22.83 19.90
N TYR A 39 -4.70 -22.58 18.61
CA TYR A 39 -4.61 -21.23 18.06
C TYR A 39 -5.73 -20.34 18.59
N LEU A 40 -6.95 -20.86 18.76
CA LEU A 40 -8.05 -20.09 19.32
C LEU A 40 -7.75 -19.68 20.77
N GLN A 41 -7.17 -20.58 21.56
CA GLN A 41 -6.66 -20.26 22.89
C GLN A 41 -5.53 -19.23 22.83
N LEU A 42 -4.57 -19.38 21.90
CA LEU A 42 -3.49 -18.41 21.73
C LEU A 42 -4.01 -17.03 21.30
N LYS A 43 -5.01 -16.97 20.43
CA LYS A 43 -5.71 -15.74 20.04
C LYS A 43 -6.42 -15.11 21.23
N ASN A 44 -7.01 -15.90 22.12
CA ASN A 44 -7.66 -15.36 23.32
C ASN A 44 -6.66 -14.83 24.35
N VAL A 45 -5.40 -15.28 24.31
CA VAL A 45 -4.30 -14.78 25.15
C VAL A 45 -3.63 -13.54 24.54
N LEU A 46 -3.58 -13.44 23.22
CA LEU A 46 -2.88 -12.37 22.49
C LEU A 46 -3.85 -11.28 21.99
N ASP A 47 -3.61 -10.03 22.41
CA ASP A 47 -4.37 -8.87 21.91
C ASP A 47 -4.09 -8.57 20.42
N GLU A 48 -5.08 -8.78 19.54
CA GLU A 48 -4.98 -8.47 18.10
C GLU A 48 -4.85 -6.97 17.79
N ASN A 49 -5.16 -6.09 18.75
CA ASN A 49 -4.95 -4.64 18.59
C ASN A 49 -3.48 -4.26 18.84
N ASN A 50 -2.67 -5.16 19.41
CA ASN A 50 -1.24 -4.98 19.54
C ASN A 50 -0.53 -5.47 18.26
N PRO A 51 0.18 -4.59 17.52
CA PRO A 51 0.82 -4.95 16.26
C PRO A 51 1.81 -6.13 16.37
N ALA A 52 2.53 -6.24 17.48
CA ALA A 52 3.50 -7.33 17.69
C ALA A 52 2.82 -8.68 17.91
N HIS A 53 1.70 -8.69 18.65
CA HIS A 53 0.90 -9.89 18.88
C HIS A 53 0.18 -10.32 17.61
N ALA A 54 -0.39 -9.37 16.86
CA ALA A 54 -1.04 -9.62 15.58
C ALA A 54 -0.06 -10.22 14.55
N GLU A 55 1.19 -9.75 14.51
CA GLU A 55 2.26 -10.32 13.66
C GLU A 55 2.55 -11.78 14.02
N VAL A 56 2.69 -12.11 15.31
CA VAL A 56 2.91 -13.48 15.80
C VAL A 56 1.74 -14.39 15.45
N LEU A 57 0.50 -13.96 15.71
CA LEU A 57 -0.71 -14.70 15.36
C LEU A 57 -0.78 -14.96 13.84
N ASN A 58 -0.48 -13.95 13.01
CA ASN A 58 -0.46 -14.12 11.55
C ASN A 58 0.62 -15.10 11.08
N ASN A 59 1.82 -15.05 11.67
CA ASN A 59 2.91 -15.96 11.33
C ASN A 59 2.58 -17.42 11.70
N ILE A 60 1.95 -17.63 12.85
CA ILE A 60 1.49 -18.94 13.30
C ILE A 60 0.34 -19.44 12.42
N LYS A 61 -0.62 -18.57 12.10
CA LYS A 61 -1.72 -18.86 11.17
C LYS A 61 -1.23 -19.27 9.78
N ARG A 62 -0.13 -18.66 9.31
CA ARG A 62 0.51 -19.03 8.04
C ARG A 62 1.09 -20.44 8.09
N ARG A 63 1.70 -20.82 9.22
CA ARG A 63 2.32 -22.15 9.41
C ARG A 63 1.32 -23.29 9.53
N PHE A 64 0.18 -23.08 10.20
CA PHE A 64 -0.80 -24.15 10.46
C PHE A 64 -1.79 -24.43 9.32
N ARG A 65 -1.60 -23.83 8.14
CA ARG A 65 -2.59 -23.88 7.05
C ARG A 65 -2.51 -25.13 6.17
N GLU A 66 -2.08 -26.26 6.72
CA GLU A 66 -1.78 -27.47 5.96
C GLU A 66 -2.70 -28.63 6.41
N GLU A 67 -3.16 -29.43 5.44
CA GLU A 67 -3.61 -30.84 5.56
C GLU A 67 -5.11 -31.24 5.51
N MET A 68 -6.12 -30.37 5.61
CA MET A 68 -7.54 -30.84 5.68
C MET A 68 -8.51 -30.45 4.54
N PHE A 69 -8.25 -29.38 3.77
CA PHE A 69 -9.09 -28.94 2.64
C PHE A 69 -8.26 -28.75 1.38
N THR A 70 -7.78 -29.85 0.82
CA THR A 70 -7.06 -29.82 -0.47
C THR A 70 -8.02 -29.49 -1.61
N ARG A 71 -7.45 -29.00 -2.72
CA ARG A 71 -8.19 -28.68 -3.95
C ARG A 71 -9.06 -29.86 -4.38
N GLU A 72 -8.45 -31.04 -4.37
CA GLU A 72 -9.03 -32.30 -4.80
C GLU A 72 -10.19 -32.70 -3.87
N SER A 73 -10.06 -32.47 -2.56
CA SER A 73 -11.13 -32.78 -1.59
C SER A 73 -12.37 -31.90 -1.79
N ILE A 74 -12.20 -30.60 -2.06
CA ILE A 74 -13.33 -29.68 -2.27
C ILE A 74 -14.01 -29.98 -3.61
N GLU A 75 -13.22 -30.25 -4.65
CA GLU A 75 -13.72 -30.67 -5.96
C GLU A 75 -14.54 -31.96 -5.85
N GLN A 76 -14.06 -32.94 -5.09
CA GLN A 76 -14.80 -34.17 -4.80
C GLN A 76 -16.14 -33.91 -4.10
N VAL A 77 -16.19 -32.96 -3.15
CA VAL A 77 -17.45 -32.56 -2.48
C VAL A 77 -18.44 -31.95 -3.48
N ILE A 78 -17.96 -31.09 -4.39
CA ILE A 78 -18.79 -30.47 -5.43
C ILE A 78 -19.39 -31.53 -6.35
N HIS A 79 -18.60 -32.51 -6.79
CA HIS A 79 -19.06 -33.58 -7.65
C HIS A 79 -20.04 -34.51 -6.92
N THR A 80 -19.76 -34.84 -5.66
CA THR A 80 -20.60 -35.74 -4.84
C THR A 80 -21.96 -35.14 -4.50
N HIS A 81 -22.05 -33.82 -4.34
CA HIS A 81 -23.27 -33.11 -3.93
C HIS A 81 -23.75 -32.09 -4.97
N SER A 82 -23.62 -32.43 -6.25
CA SER A 82 -23.91 -31.53 -7.38
C SER A 82 -25.34 -30.97 -7.38
N GLU A 83 -26.31 -31.73 -6.83
CA GLU A 83 -27.72 -31.38 -6.65
C GLU A 83 -27.95 -30.30 -5.58
N LEU A 84 -27.09 -30.22 -4.55
CA LEU A 84 -27.13 -29.20 -3.52
C LEU A 84 -26.38 -27.93 -3.94
N ALA A 85 -25.35 -28.09 -4.77
CA ALA A 85 -24.64 -26.96 -5.37
C ALA A 85 -25.48 -26.21 -6.44
N HIS A 86 -26.58 -26.80 -6.94
CA HIS A 86 -27.42 -26.21 -7.99
C HIS A 86 -28.96 -26.32 -7.77
N PRO A 87 -29.54 -25.77 -6.69
CA PRO A 87 -30.99 -25.86 -6.49
C PRO A 87 -31.78 -25.17 -7.62
N ARG A 88 -31.30 -24.00 -8.05
CA ARG A 88 -32.00 -23.10 -9.01
C ARG A 88 -32.13 -23.61 -10.44
N LEU A 89 -31.46 -24.71 -10.79
CA LEU A 89 -31.55 -25.33 -12.12
C LEU A 89 -32.49 -26.53 -12.15
N GLN A 90 -32.93 -27.01 -10.97
CA GLN A 90 -33.75 -28.22 -10.83
C GLN A 90 -35.09 -27.96 -10.13
N THR A 91 -35.23 -26.91 -9.32
CA THR A 91 -36.49 -26.61 -8.60
C THR A 91 -37.28 -25.46 -9.22
N ILE A 92 -38.61 -25.66 -9.36
CA ILE A 92 -39.57 -24.67 -9.89
C ILE A 92 -39.69 -23.44 -8.96
N GLN A 93 -39.38 -23.60 -7.67
CA GLN A 93 -39.23 -22.50 -6.71
C GLN A 93 -37.81 -22.43 -6.13
N PRO A 94 -37.22 -21.23 -6.02
CA PRO A 94 -35.93 -21.04 -5.37
C PRO A 94 -36.08 -21.15 -3.84
N LEU A 95 -35.30 -22.05 -3.22
CA LEU A 95 -35.24 -22.17 -1.76
C LEU A 95 -34.67 -20.89 -1.13
N SER A 96 -35.17 -20.53 0.05
CA SER A 96 -34.56 -19.52 0.91
C SER A 96 -33.21 -20.01 1.45
N ASN A 97 -32.38 -19.09 1.97
CA ASN A 97 -31.08 -19.46 2.55
C ASN A 97 -31.24 -20.42 3.74
N GLU A 98 -32.30 -20.28 4.54
CA GLU A 98 -32.58 -21.12 5.70
C GLU A 98 -33.04 -22.53 5.29
N GLU A 99 -33.92 -22.60 4.29
CA GLU A 99 -34.37 -23.88 3.73
C GLU A 99 -33.22 -24.64 3.07
N LEU A 100 -32.34 -23.93 2.34
CA LEU A 100 -31.17 -24.52 1.71
C LEU A 100 -30.15 -25.01 2.76
N TYR A 101 -29.93 -24.25 3.84
CA TYR A 101 -29.10 -24.69 4.97
C TYR A 101 -29.65 -25.95 5.62
N ASN A 102 -30.94 -25.97 5.95
CA ASN A 102 -31.61 -27.12 6.55
C ASN A 102 -31.54 -28.36 5.64
N LYS A 103 -31.66 -28.17 4.33
CA LYS A 103 -31.48 -29.25 3.34
C LYS A 103 -30.05 -29.77 3.34
N ILE A 104 -29.05 -28.89 3.29
CA ILE A 104 -27.63 -29.25 3.36
C ILE A 104 -27.32 -30.06 4.63
N CYS A 105 -27.77 -29.61 5.81
CA CYS A 105 -27.56 -30.32 7.08
C CYS A 105 -28.22 -31.71 7.14
N ARG A 106 -29.37 -31.89 6.49
CA ARG A 106 -30.10 -33.17 6.47
C ARG A 106 -29.55 -34.16 5.45
N THR A 107 -28.98 -33.67 4.35
CA THR A 107 -28.56 -34.51 3.21
C THR A 107 -27.06 -34.87 3.26
N VAL A 108 -26.24 -34.11 4.01
CA VAL A 108 -24.78 -34.25 3.99
C VAL A 108 -24.29 -34.78 5.35
N PRO A 109 -24.07 -36.11 5.49
CA PRO A 109 -23.66 -36.70 6.77
C PRO A 109 -22.20 -36.42 7.13
N ASN A 110 -21.36 -36.12 6.13
CA ASN A 110 -19.93 -35.84 6.33
C ASN A 110 -19.73 -34.38 6.77
N LYS A 111 -19.17 -34.18 7.96
CA LYS A 111 -18.84 -32.84 8.50
C LYS A 111 -17.92 -32.01 7.60
N HIS A 112 -17.03 -32.64 6.84
CA HIS A 112 -16.13 -31.98 5.88
C HIS A 112 -16.91 -31.42 4.69
N SER A 113 -17.73 -32.26 4.05
CA SER A 113 -18.59 -31.87 2.93
C SER A 113 -19.62 -30.82 3.34
N LEU A 114 -20.16 -30.95 4.56
CA LEU A 114 -21.09 -29.98 5.15
C LEU A 114 -20.46 -28.60 5.25
N GLN A 115 -19.25 -28.51 5.81
CA GLN A 115 -18.52 -27.24 5.94
C GLN A 115 -18.29 -26.58 4.59
N VAL A 116 -17.86 -27.32 3.57
CA VAL A 116 -17.67 -26.78 2.21
C VAL A 116 -18.96 -26.16 1.66
N LEU A 117 -20.09 -26.85 1.80
CA LEU A 117 -21.39 -26.38 1.30
C LEU A 117 -21.93 -25.19 2.11
N GLU A 118 -21.69 -25.15 3.42
CA GLU A 118 -21.96 -23.97 4.26
C GLU A 118 -21.19 -22.74 3.76
N PHE A 119 -19.92 -22.90 3.37
CA PHE A 119 -19.14 -21.81 2.80
C PHE A 119 -19.70 -21.30 1.46
N PHE A 120 -20.28 -22.16 0.62
CA PHE A 120 -20.96 -21.71 -0.60
C PHE A 120 -22.22 -20.91 -0.30
N LEU A 121 -23.00 -21.34 0.70
CA LEU A 121 -24.17 -20.59 1.15
C LEU A 121 -23.79 -19.21 1.69
N ILE A 122 -22.73 -19.17 2.51
CA ILE A 122 -22.17 -17.92 3.01
C ILE A 122 -21.69 -17.03 1.87
N PHE A 123 -20.91 -17.57 0.92
CA PHE A 123 -20.46 -16.81 -0.25
C PHE A 123 -21.64 -16.14 -0.95
N ASN A 124 -22.69 -16.91 -1.27
CA ASN A 124 -23.88 -16.41 -1.94
C ASN A 124 -24.61 -15.33 -1.12
N LYS A 125 -24.76 -15.54 0.19
CA LYS A 125 -25.43 -14.59 1.10
C LYS A 125 -24.74 -13.23 1.13
N HIS A 126 -23.41 -13.20 0.99
CA HIS A 126 -22.62 -11.99 1.09
C HIS A 126 -22.34 -11.31 -0.26
N ILE A 127 -22.87 -11.78 -1.39
CA ILE A 127 -22.71 -11.08 -2.67
C ILE A 127 -23.51 -9.77 -2.67
N LEU A 128 -22.80 -8.65 -2.82
CA LEU A 128 -23.36 -7.30 -2.96
C LEU A 128 -23.51 -6.86 -4.42
N LYS A 129 -22.55 -7.25 -5.28
CA LYS A 129 -22.64 -7.02 -6.72
C LYS A 129 -22.03 -8.19 -7.48
N THR A 130 -22.53 -8.51 -8.67
CA THR A 130 -21.86 -9.47 -9.55
C THR A 130 -22.20 -9.29 -11.03
N ASN A 131 -21.18 -9.48 -11.88
CA ASN A 131 -21.35 -9.55 -13.34
C ASN A 131 -21.68 -10.98 -13.83
N PHE A 132 -21.83 -11.95 -12.92
CA PHE A 132 -21.98 -13.37 -13.23
C PHE A 132 -23.05 -13.68 -14.28
N TYR A 133 -24.16 -12.92 -14.28
CA TYR A 133 -25.28 -13.13 -15.20
C TYR A 133 -25.10 -12.45 -16.56
N GLN A 134 -24.15 -11.52 -16.71
CA GLN A 134 -23.96 -10.78 -17.96
C GLN A 134 -23.24 -11.65 -19.01
N PRO A 135 -23.76 -11.82 -20.23
CA PRO A 135 -23.17 -12.74 -21.22
C PRO A 135 -21.82 -12.24 -21.79
N THR A 136 -21.64 -10.92 -21.93
CA THR A 136 -20.48 -10.31 -22.61
C THR A 136 -19.35 -9.93 -21.65
N LYS A 137 -18.82 -10.88 -20.88
CA LYS A 137 -17.75 -10.63 -19.89
C LYS A 137 -16.47 -11.41 -20.17
N VAL A 138 -15.33 -10.78 -19.91
CA VAL A 138 -14.00 -11.40 -20.06
C VAL A 138 -13.50 -12.10 -18.78
N ALA A 139 -14.05 -11.75 -17.62
CA ALA A 139 -13.80 -12.38 -16.32
C ALA A 139 -14.99 -12.20 -15.36
N LEU A 140 -15.07 -13.03 -14.32
CA LEU A 140 -16.12 -12.97 -13.31
C LEU A 140 -15.69 -12.07 -12.16
N SER A 141 -16.63 -11.30 -11.61
CA SER A 141 -16.37 -10.35 -10.54
C SER A 141 -17.54 -10.33 -9.57
N PHE A 142 -17.24 -10.33 -8.28
CA PHE A 142 -18.20 -10.29 -7.19
C PHE A 142 -17.75 -9.27 -6.15
N CYS A 143 -18.58 -8.29 -5.80
CA CYS A 143 -18.38 -7.47 -4.61
C CYS A 143 -19.03 -8.19 -3.44
N LEU A 144 -18.34 -8.38 -2.31
CA LEU A 144 -18.87 -9.04 -1.12
C LEU A 144 -19.01 -8.08 0.08
N ASP A 145 -19.98 -8.41 0.92
CA ASP A 145 -20.25 -7.75 2.19
C ASP A 145 -19.18 -8.07 3.24
N PRO A 146 -18.59 -7.05 3.90
CA PRO A 146 -17.62 -7.19 4.98
C PRO A 146 -18.17 -7.80 6.28
N GLY A 147 -19.49 -7.98 6.41
CA GLY A 147 -20.11 -8.48 7.65
C GLY A 147 -19.83 -9.95 7.96
N PHE A 148 -19.49 -10.76 6.95
CA PHE A 148 -18.84 -12.05 7.15
C PHE A 148 -17.33 -11.83 7.37
N TYR A 149 -16.52 -12.85 7.61
CA TYR A 149 -15.05 -12.70 7.58
C TYR A 149 -14.47 -13.05 6.18
N PRO A 150 -14.87 -12.41 5.04
CA PRO A 150 -14.26 -12.72 3.77
C PRO A 150 -12.89 -12.04 3.63
N ARG A 151 -12.21 -12.43 2.56
CA ARG A 151 -10.77 -12.31 2.29
C ARG A 151 -10.54 -12.37 0.76
N GLY A 152 -10.63 -11.25 0.03
CA GLY A 152 -10.58 -11.25 -1.45
C GLY A 152 -9.32 -10.70 -2.12
N PHE A 153 -9.32 -10.67 -3.46
CA PHE A 153 -8.18 -10.28 -4.31
C PHE A 153 -8.14 -8.79 -4.66
N HIS A 154 -9.22 -8.04 -4.39
CA HIS A 154 -9.21 -6.60 -4.22
C HIS A 154 -9.80 -6.25 -2.85
N ILE A 155 -8.98 -5.73 -1.94
CA ILE A 155 -9.38 -5.43 -0.56
C ILE A 155 -9.35 -3.92 -0.39
N ARG A 156 -10.37 -3.35 0.25
CA ARG A 156 -10.39 -1.95 0.68
C ARG A 156 -10.88 -1.82 2.13
N PHE A 157 -10.27 -0.93 2.89
CA PHE A 157 -10.59 -0.68 4.30
C PHE A 157 -11.58 0.49 4.51
N ARG A 158 -11.94 1.20 3.45
CA ARG A 158 -12.95 2.29 3.43
C ARG A 158 -13.66 2.33 2.07
N ASP A 159 -14.73 3.13 1.97
CA ASP A 159 -15.49 3.34 0.73
C ASP A 159 -14.73 4.20 -0.27
N VAL A 160 -14.07 5.24 0.23
CA VAL A 160 -13.07 6.01 -0.50
C VAL A 160 -11.73 5.34 -0.20
N ALA A 161 -11.16 4.62 -1.17
CA ALA A 161 -9.94 3.85 -0.93
C ALA A 161 -9.03 3.79 -2.16
N ARG A 162 -7.73 3.71 -1.90
CA ARG A 162 -6.67 3.70 -2.92
C ARG A 162 -5.67 2.58 -2.66
N GLY A 163 -5.27 1.90 -3.72
CA GLY A 163 -4.39 0.75 -3.61
C GLY A 163 -3.64 0.40 -4.87
N GLY A 164 -2.39 -0.04 -4.69
CA GLY A 164 -1.59 -0.59 -5.79
C GLY A 164 -2.14 -1.93 -6.29
N ILE A 165 -2.04 -2.19 -7.59
CA ILE A 165 -2.31 -3.52 -8.17
C ILE A 165 -0.98 -4.23 -8.41
N ARG A 166 -0.82 -5.43 -7.85
CA ARG A 166 0.41 -6.22 -7.95
C ARG A 166 0.21 -7.47 -8.79
N ILE A 167 1.16 -7.78 -9.67
CA ILE A 167 1.22 -9.07 -10.38
C ILE A 167 2.22 -9.99 -9.66
N VAL A 168 1.76 -11.16 -9.23
CA VAL A 168 2.57 -12.17 -8.54
C VAL A 168 2.98 -13.24 -9.55
N MET A 169 4.14 -13.06 -10.17
CA MET A 169 4.69 -14.01 -11.14
C MET A 169 5.22 -15.28 -10.46
N SER A 170 4.97 -16.42 -11.09
CA SER A 170 5.42 -17.74 -10.61
C SER A 170 6.31 -18.39 -11.66
N ARG A 171 7.56 -18.74 -11.27
CA ARG A 171 8.55 -19.31 -12.17
C ARG A 171 8.29 -20.79 -12.51
N ASN A 172 7.68 -21.52 -11.59
CA ASN A 172 7.38 -22.94 -11.73
C ASN A 172 6.08 -23.30 -10.98
N LYS A 173 5.67 -24.57 -11.11
CA LYS A 173 4.41 -25.09 -10.53
C LYS A 173 4.40 -25.03 -9.00
N GLU A 174 5.52 -25.33 -8.35
CA GLU A 174 5.64 -25.30 -6.89
C GLU A 174 5.44 -23.88 -6.35
N MET A 175 6.16 -22.91 -6.93
CA MET A 175 6.03 -21.49 -6.57
C MET A 175 4.61 -20.98 -6.87
N TYR A 176 3.98 -21.42 -7.97
CA TYR A 176 2.59 -21.07 -8.26
C TYR A 176 1.63 -21.55 -7.17
N LEU A 177 1.76 -22.79 -6.70
CA LEU A 177 0.92 -23.35 -5.64
C LEU A 177 1.14 -22.62 -4.31
N ILE A 178 2.39 -22.27 -3.97
CA ILE A 178 2.71 -21.47 -2.77
C ILE A 178 2.08 -20.08 -2.87
N ASN A 179 2.30 -19.39 -3.99
CA ASN A 179 1.75 -18.07 -4.25
C ASN A 179 0.23 -18.09 -4.21
N GLN A 180 -0.42 -19.11 -4.78
CA GLN A 180 -1.85 -19.29 -4.73
C GLN A 180 -2.34 -19.39 -3.28
N ARG A 181 -1.77 -20.28 -2.46
CA ARG A 181 -2.16 -20.42 -1.04
C ARG A 181 -2.00 -19.13 -0.23
N MET A 182 -0.92 -18.38 -0.50
CA MET A 182 -0.57 -17.17 0.22
C MET A 182 -1.15 -15.88 -0.37
N LEU A 183 -1.78 -15.94 -1.56
CA LEU A 183 -2.16 -14.77 -2.36
C LEU A 183 -3.02 -13.80 -1.56
N PHE A 184 -4.02 -14.35 -0.88
CA PHE A 184 -4.91 -13.54 -0.06
C PHE A 184 -4.18 -12.86 1.10
N ASP A 185 -3.42 -13.62 1.90
CA ASP A 185 -2.76 -13.06 3.10
C ASP A 185 -1.78 -11.96 2.68
N LYS A 186 -1.08 -12.16 1.55
CA LYS A 186 -0.23 -11.14 0.93
C LYS A 186 -1.06 -9.89 0.59
N ASN A 187 -2.20 -10.05 -0.08
CA ASN A 187 -3.05 -8.93 -0.47
C ASN A 187 -3.58 -8.15 0.75
N TYR A 188 -4.07 -8.86 1.78
CA TYR A 188 -4.60 -8.26 3.00
C TYR A 188 -3.54 -7.49 3.77
N ASN A 189 -2.38 -8.10 3.97
CA ASN A 189 -1.29 -7.45 4.70
C ASN A 189 -0.84 -6.18 3.95
N LEU A 190 -0.72 -6.23 2.62
CA LEU A 190 -0.40 -5.05 1.81
C LEU A 190 -1.48 -3.96 1.93
N ALA A 191 -2.77 -4.32 1.84
CA ALA A 191 -3.87 -3.37 2.00
C ALA A 191 -3.94 -2.77 3.42
N SER A 192 -3.67 -3.59 4.44
CA SER A 192 -3.68 -3.18 5.85
C SER A 192 -2.53 -2.22 6.14
N THR A 193 -1.32 -2.54 5.70
CA THR A 193 -0.16 -1.64 5.76
C THR A 193 -0.46 -0.34 5.03
N GLN A 194 -1.10 -0.39 3.85
CA GLN A 194 -1.51 0.81 3.12
C GLN A 194 -2.49 1.67 3.93
N SER A 195 -3.43 1.06 4.67
CA SER A 195 -4.39 1.79 5.50
C SER A 195 -3.75 2.49 6.68
N LEU A 196 -2.66 1.94 7.23
CA LEU A 196 -1.88 2.60 8.28
C LEU A 196 -1.05 3.76 7.73
N LYS A 197 -0.67 3.73 6.44
CA LYS A 197 0.05 4.84 5.77
C LYS A 197 -0.85 5.99 5.37
N ASN A 198 -2.06 5.70 4.91
CA ASN A 198 -2.97 6.69 4.34
C ASN A 198 -3.67 7.58 5.40
N LYS A 199 -3.12 7.71 6.61
CA LYS A 199 -3.74 8.40 7.74
C LYS A 199 -3.90 9.93 7.59
N ASP A 200 -3.22 10.52 6.60
CA ASP A 200 -3.26 11.97 6.31
C ASP A 200 -4.10 12.34 5.08
N ILE A 201 -4.66 11.34 4.40
CA ILE A 201 -5.35 11.49 3.12
C ILE A 201 -6.78 10.90 3.21
N PRO A 202 -7.71 11.33 2.34
CA PRO A 202 -9.09 10.85 2.40
C PRO A 202 -9.23 9.35 2.17
N GLU A 203 -8.33 8.72 1.40
CA GLU A 203 -8.49 7.36 0.94
C GLU A 203 -8.00 6.33 1.97
N GLY A 204 -8.87 5.42 2.39
CA GLY A 204 -8.46 4.22 3.11
C GLY A 204 -7.51 3.33 2.30
N GLY A 205 -6.84 2.41 2.98
CA GLY A 205 -5.95 1.46 2.31
C GLY A 205 -6.71 0.47 1.43
N ALA A 206 -6.21 0.25 0.22
CA ALA A 206 -6.65 -0.84 -0.63
C ALA A 206 -5.48 -1.57 -1.29
N LYS A 207 -5.74 -2.76 -1.83
CA LYS A 207 -4.77 -3.50 -2.64
C LYS A 207 -5.44 -4.49 -3.58
N GLY A 208 -4.92 -4.56 -4.80
CA GLY A 208 -5.22 -5.59 -5.78
C GLY A 208 -4.06 -6.56 -5.95
N THR A 209 -4.33 -7.86 -6.06
CA THR A 209 -3.33 -8.86 -6.44
C THR A 209 -3.84 -9.72 -7.59
N ILE A 210 -2.96 -9.97 -8.55
CA ILE A 210 -3.20 -10.80 -9.72
C ILE A 210 -2.19 -11.94 -9.67
N LEU A 211 -2.67 -13.17 -9.74
CA LEU A 211 -1.84 -14.36 -9.89
C LEU A 211 -2.06 -14.94 -11.29
N PRO A 212 -1.18 -14.63 -12.26
CA PRO A 212 -1.25 -15.22 -13.59
C PRO A 212 -1.01 -16.73 -13.53
N SER A 213 -1.73 -17.49 -14.35
CA SER A 213 -1.37 -18.87 -14.65
C SER A 213 0.03 -18.93 -15.26
N ILE A 214 0.72 -20.06 -15.09
CA ILE A 214 2.07 -20.25 -15.64
C ILE A 214 2.02 -20.08 -17.16
N GLY A 215 2.89 -19.22 -17.70
CA GLY A 215 2.93 -18.89 -19.13
C GLY A 215 1.89 -17.85 -19.60
N ALA A 216 1.00 -17.37 -18.72
CA ALA A 216 0.05 -16.32 -19.07
C ALA A 216 0.74 -14.95 -19.19
N THR A 217 0.31 -14.16 -20.18
CA THR A 217 0.82 -12.81 -20.39
C THR A 217 0.38 -11.90 -19.23
N PRO A 218 1.30 -11.27 -18.48
CA PRO A 218 0.98 -10.40 -17.34
C PRO A 218 0.02 -9.27 -17.70
N ARG A 219 0.27 -8.63 -18.85
CA ARG A 219 -0.56 -7.55 -19.38
C ARG A 219 -2.01 -7.97 -19.57
N LEU A 220 -2.26 -9.10 -20.23
CA LEU A 220 -3.62 -9.61 -20.44
C LEU A 220 -4.34 -9.93 -19.12
N CYS A 221 -3.61 -10.45 -18.12
CA CYS A 221 -4.17 -10.70 -16.79
C CYS A 221 -4.58 -9.38 -16.10
N PHE A 222 -3.77 -8.33 -16.22
CA PHE A 222 -4.09 -6.99 -15.74
C PHE A 222 -5.31 -6.40 -16.45
N GLU A 223 -5.36 -6.48 -17.77
CA GLU A 223 -6.47 -5.95 -18.56
C GLU A 223 -7.80 -6.61 -18.19
N LYS A 224 -7.82 -7.94 -18.05
CA LYS A 224 -8.99 -8.68 -17.58
C LYS A 224 -9.39 -8.29 -16.16
N TYR A 225 -8.41 -8.04 -15.29
CA TYR A 225 -8.67 -7.61 -13.93
C TYR A 225 -9.38 -6.27 -13.88
N VAL A 226 -8.82 -5.27 -14.58
CA VAL A 226 -9.38 -3.92 -14.64
C VAL A 226 -10.75 -3.95 -15.32
N ASP A 227 -10.90 -4.63 -16.45
CA ASP A 227 -12.19 -4.73 -17.17
C ASP A 227 -13.30 -5.28 -16.27
N ALA A 228 -12.98 -6.32 -15.49
CA ALA A 228 -13.96 -6.95 -14.63
C ALA A 228 -14.31 -6.11 -13.39
N VAL A 229 -13.41 -5.27 -12.88
CA VAL A 229 -13.77 -4.25 -11.89
C VAL A 229 -14.64 -3.16 -12.53
N VAL A 230 -14.28 -2.65 -13.71
CA VAL A 230 -15.07 -1.64 -14.43
C VAL A 230 -16.49 -2.15 -14.73
N ASN A 231 -16.66 -3.45 -15.01
CA ASN A 231 -17.99 -4.08 -15.16
C ASN A 231 -18.88 -3.96 -13.91
N LEU A 232 -18.30 -3.87 -12.70
CA LEU A 232 -19.06 -3.66 -11.46
C LEU A 232 -19.38 -2.18 -11.18
N LEU A 233 -18.59 -1.26 -11.76
CA LEU A 233 -18.71 0.18 -11.55
C LEU A 233 -19.67 0.83 -12.55
N ILE A 234 -19.66 0.39 -13.81
CA ILE A 234 -20.48 0.97 -14.88
C ILE A 234 -21.73 0.10 -15.09
N PRO A 235 -22.94 0.63 -14.82
CA PRO A 235 -24.17 -0.08 -15.12
C PRO A 235 -24.33 -0.18 -16.65
N ARG A 236 -24.01 -1.34 -17.22
CA ARG A 236 -24.20 -1.59 -18.66
C ARG A 236 -25.67 -1.52 -19.03
N LYS A 237 -25.97 -0.74 -20.06
CA LYS A 237 -27.17 -0.91 -20.91
C LYS A 237 -26.68 -1.37 -22.28
N THR A 238 -26.54 -2.67 -22.48
CA THR A 238 -26.24 -3.20 -23.82
C THR A 238 -27.57 -3.41 -24.55
N PRO A 239 -27.80 -2.74 -25.70
CA PRO A 239 -29.02 -2.95 -26.49
C PRO A 239 -29.22 -4.43 -26.81
N GLY A 240 -30.41 -4.97 -26.53
CA GLY A 240 -30.76 -6.38 -26.80
C GLY A 240 -30.39 -7.41 -25.73
N ILE A 241 -29.59 -7.07 -24.71
CA ILE A 241 -29.23 -7.98 -23.61
C ILE A 241 -30.06 -7.64 -22.37
N LYS A 242 -31.03 -8.50 -22.02
CA LYS A 242 -31.90 -8.30 -20.84
C LYS A 242 -31.18 -8.52 -19.50
N GLU A 243 -30.08 -9.25 -19.50
CA GLU A 243 -29.38 -9.66 -18.28
C GLU A 243 -28.44 -8.54 -17.79
N THR A 244 -28.87 -7.84 -16.75
CA THR A 244 -28.14 -6.71 -16.17
C THR A 244 -27.18 -7.14 -15.05
N LEU A 245 -26.25 -6.25 -14.69
CA LEU A 245 -25.46 -6.37 -13.47
C LEU A 245 -26.39 -6.58 -12.27
N VAL A 246 -26.12 -7.58 -11.43
CA VAL A 246 -26.82 -7.72 -10.15
C VAL A 246 -26.16 -6.76 -9.17
N ASN A 247 -26.92 -5.77 -8.69
CA ASN A 247 -26.44 -4.74 -7.78
C ASN A 247 -27.37 -4.63 -6.55
N LEU A 248 -27.02 -5.34 -5.49
CA LEU A 248 -27.68 -5.26 -4.18
C LEU A 248 -27.11 -4.12 -3.33
N TYR A 249 -25.93 -3.60 -3.67
CA TYR A 249 -25.27 -2.52 -2.94
C TYR A 249 -25.93 -1.14 -3.13
N LYS A 250 -26.45 -0.87 -4.33
CA LYS A 250 -27.23 0.34 -4.71
C LYS A 250 -26.59 1.71 -4.40
N LYS A 251 -25.32 1.77 -4.02
CA LYS A 251 -24.57 3.01 -3.81
C LYS A 251 -23.49 3.20 -4.88
N PRO A 252 -23.16 4.45 -5.24
CA PRO A 252 -21.98 4.76 -6.04
C PRO A 252 -20.71 4.27 -5.35
N GLU A 253 -19.70 3.92 -6.14
CA GLU A 253 -18.41 3.46 -5.65
C GLU A 253 -17.29 4.21 -6.37
N LEU A 254 -16.29 4.62 -5.60
CA LEU A 254 -15.07 5.23 -6.10
C LEU A 254 -13.93 4.25 -5.83
N LEU A 255 -13.17 3.93 -6.87
CA LEU A 255 -11.98 3.09 -6.77
C LEU A 255 -10.83 3.81 -7.44
N PHE A 256 -9.70 3.87 -6.74
CA PHE A 256 -8.49 4.52 -7.22
C PHE A 256 -7.35 3.52 -7.22
N PHE A 257 -6.89 3.17 -8.41
CA PHE A 257 -5.79 2.23 -8.62
C PHE A 257 -4.46 2.97 -8.63
N GLY A 258 -3.44 2.34 -8.07
CA GLY A 258 -2.06 2.73 -8.24
C GLY A 258 -1.23 1.59 -8.81
N PRO A 259 -0.01 1.87 -9.25
CA PRO A 259 0.93 0.85 -9.65
C PRO A 259 1.54 0.14 -8.43
N ASP A 260 2.02 -1.08 -8.66
CA ASP A 260 2.90 -1.85 -7.79
C ASP A 260 3.78 -2.76 -8.69
N GLU A 261 4.54 -3.69 -8.11
CA GLU A 261 5.34 -4.69 -8.81
C GLU A 261 4.57 -5.31 -9.99
N GLY A 262 5.06 -5.02 -11.20
CA GLY A 262 4.56 -5.56 -12.46
C GLY A 262 3.41 -4.79 -13.13
N THR A 263 3.03 -3.58 -12.68
CA THR A 263 1.89 -2.84 -13.27
C THR A 263 2.14 -1.38 -13.60
N ALA A 264 3.34 -0.85 -13.37
CA ALA A 264 3.65 0.58 -13.56
C ALA A 264 3.34 1.10 -14.97
N ASP A 265 3.68 0.33 -16.00
CA ASP A 265 3.47 0.62 -17.43
C ASP A 265 2.01 0.46 -17.90
N MET A 266 1.09 0.05 -17.02
CA MET A 266 -0.27 -0.32 -17.38
C MET A 266 -1.34 0.66 -16.85
N MET A 267 -0.95 1.66 -16.06
CA MET A 267 -1.87 2.63 -15.46
C MET A 267 -2.54 3.54 -16.49
N ASP A 268 -1.82 3.92 -17.54
CA ASP A 268 -2.32 4.73 -18.64
C ASP A 268 -3.46 4.02 -19.38
N TRP A 269 -3.22 2.76 -19.74
CA TRP A 269 -4.23 1.94 -20.40
C TRP A 269 -5.47 1.75 -19.53
N ALA A 270 -5.31 1.52 -18.22
CA ALA A 270 -6.46 1.35 -17.34
C ALA A 270 -7.32 2.62 -17.24
N ALA A 271 -6.72 3.81 -17.25
CA ALA A 271 -7.47 5.08 -17.30
C ALA A 271 -8.22 5.25 -18.63
N LEU A 272 -7.53 5.03 -19.75
CA LEU A 272 -8.11 5.14 -21.09
C LEU A 272 -9.20 4.09 -21.31
N HIS A 273 -8.99 2.85 -20.87
CA HIS A 273 -10.00 1.80 -20.92
C HIS A 273 -11.25 2.19 -20.12
N ALA A 274 -11.10 2.76 -18.93
CA ALA A 274 -12.26 3.28 -18.19
C ALA A 274 -12.99 4.37 -18.99
N ARG A 275 -12.26 5.31 -19.60
CA ARG A 275 -12.83 6.36 -20.47
C ARG A 275 -13.61 5.77 -21.65
N ASP A 276 -13.00 4.87 -22.41
CA ASP A 276 -13.61 4.20 -23.57
C ASP A 276 -14.87 3.39 -23.18
N ARG A 277 -14.89 2.92 -21.93
CA ARG A 277 -16.03 2.21 -21.34
C ARG A 277 -17.14 3.13 -20.83
N GLY A 278 -17.01 4.45 -20.98
CA GLY A 278 -18.02 5.46 -20.63
C GLY A 278 -17.84 6.10 -19.25
N ALA A 279 -16.65 6.02 -18.65
CA ALA A 279 -16.34 6.60 -17.33
C ALA A 279 -16.00 8.10 -17.37
N GLU A 280 -16.71 8.90 -18.17
CA GLU A 280 -16.37 10.31 -18.43
C GLU A 280 -16.17 11.15 -17.16
N THR A 281 -16.91 10.84 -16.10
CA THR A 281 -16.87 11.60 -14.83
C THR A 281 -15.74 11.20 -13.88
N TRP A 282 -15.04 10.08 -14.09
CA TRP A 282 -14.05 9.58 -13.12
C TRP A 282 -12.81 8.89 -13.70
N TRP A 283 -12.68 8.76 -15.03
CA TRP A 283 -11.53 8.10 -15.66
C TRP A 283 -10.18 8.75 -15.28
N LYS A 284 -10.14 10.08 -15.15
CA LYS A 284 -8.94 10.86 -14.76
C LYS A 284 -8.38 10.47 -13.40
N SER A 285 -9.29 10.20 -12.45
CA SER A 285 -8.97 9.79 -11.08
C SER A 285 -8.85 8.27 -10.92
N PHE A 286 -9.24 7.47 -11.93
CA PHE A 286 -9.33 6.02 -11.79
C PHE A 286 -7.98 5.37 -11.49
N THR A 287 -6.91 5.87 -12.10
CA THR A 287 -5.54 5.42 -11.86
C THR A 287 -4.64 6.60 -11.50
N THR A 288 -3.57 6.30 -10.77
CA THR A 288 -2.50 7.23 -10.38
C THR A 288 -1.16 6.75 -10.90
N GLY A 289 -0.15 7.62 -10.96
CA GLY A 289 1.14 7.27 -11.57
C GLY A 289 1.03 7.14 -13.09
N LYS A 290 0.14 7.93 -13.70
CA LYS A 290 -0.01 8.04 -15.15
C LYS A 290 1.15 8.81 -15.76
N SER A 291 1.36 8.66 -17.07
CA SER A 291 2.28 9.52 -17.81
C SER A 291 1.86 10.98 -17.70
N ALA A 292 2.79 11.85 -17.31
CA ALA A 292 2.54 13.29 -17.22
C ALA A 292 2.20 13.90 -18.58
N GLU A 293 2.98 13.50 -19.60
CA GLU A 293 2.88 14.08 -20.93
C GLU A 293 1.56 13.80 -21.63
N THR A 294 1.00 12.59 -21.46
CA THR A 294 -0.15 12.12 -22.22
C THR A 294 -1.43 12.07 -21.40
N LEU A 295 -1.35 11.95 -20.08
CA LEU A 295 -2.50 11.72 -19.20
C LEU A 295 -2.45 12.52 -17.89
N GLY A 296 -1.51 13.46 -17.73
CA GLY A 296 -1.49 14.41 -16.63
C GLY A 296 -1.22 13.81 -15.26
N GLY A 297 -0.49 12.69 -15.20
CA GLY A 297 -0.01 12.14 -13.93
C GLY A 297 1.11 12.98 -13.30
N VAL A 298 1.49 12.67 -12.06
CA VAL A 298 2.54 13.38 -11.30
C VAL A 298 3.71 12.42 -11.04
N PRO A 299 4.82 12.50 -11.81
CA PRO A 299 5.96 11.59 -11.65
C PRO A 299 6.66 11.75 -10.31
N HIS A 300 6.63 10.69 -9.50
CA HIS A 300 7.19 10.72 -8.15
C HIS A 300 8.71 10.83 -8.13
N ASP A 301 9.36 10.22 -9.11
CA ASP A 301 10.81 10.20 -9.30
C ASP A 301 11.34 11.58 -9.68
N THR A 302 10.72 12.25 -10.64
CA THR A 302 11.12 13.56 -11.15
C THR A 302 11.00 14.64 -10.07
N TYR A 303 9.96 14.56 -9.24
CA TYR A 303 9.66 15.55 -8.20
C TYR A 303 10.06 15.12 -6.79
N GLY A 304 10.69 13.95 -6.64
CA GLY A 304 11.16 13.42 -5.36
C GLY A 304 10.08 13.24 -4.29
N MET A 305 8.83 12.95 -4.69
CA MET A 305 7.65 13.03 -3.82
C MET A 305 7.80 12.21 -2.55
N THR A 306 8.18 10.94 -2.67
CA THR A 306 8.34 10.07 -1.50
C THR A 306 9.52 10.49 -0.64
N LEU A 307 10.62 10.92 -1.26
CA LEU A 307 11.81 11.32 -0.54
C LEU A 307 11.61 12.62 0.24
N LEU A 308 10.82 13.57 -0.26
CA LEU A 308 10.55 14.82 0.47
C LEU A 308 10.04 14.52 1.89
N SER A 309 9.19 13.50 2.06
CA SER A 309 8.74 13.04 3.37
C SER A 309 9.90 12.48 4.21
N ILE A 310 10.70 11.55 3.67
CA ILE A 310 11.89 10.97 4.33
C ILE A 310 12.87 12.08 4.76
N ARG A 311 13.06 13.09 3.90
CA ARG A 311 13.96 14.21 4.14
C ARG A 311 13.51 15.04 5.34
N GLN A 312 12.22 15.26 5.54
CA GLN A 312 11.72 16.00 6.71
C GLN A 312 12.07 15.30 8.03
N TYR A 313 12.03 13.97 8.09
CA TYR A 313 12.47 13.22 9.27
C TYR A 313 13.97 13.37 9.52
N VAL A 314 14.79 13.30 8.46
CA VAL A 314 16.24 13.51 8.56
C VAL A 314 16.57 14.93 9.01
N LEU A 315 15.94 15.96 8.41
CA LEU A 315 16.11 17.36 8.79
C LEU A 315 15.61 17.63 10.21
N GLY A 316 14.51 16.99 10.62
CA GLY A 316 13.99 17.04 11.98
C GLY A 316 15.01 16.54 13.00
N ILE A 317 15.66 15.40 12.73
CA ILE A 317 16.75 14.87 13.58
C ILE A 317 17.90 15.88 13.66
N TYR A 318 18.31 16.44 12.53
CA TYR A 318 19.41 17.42 12.50
C TYR A 318 19.09 18.66 13.33
N LYS A 319 17.91 19.25 13.14
CA LYS A 319 17.46 20.44 13.88
C LYS A 319 17.39 20.19 15.37
N GLN A 320 16.81 19.06 15.76
CA GLN A 320 16.54 18.74 17.16
C GLN A 320 17.80 18.37 17.96
N LEU A 321 18.83 17.88 17.28
CA LEU A 321 20.09 17.48 17.89
C LEU A 321 21.25 18.44 17.57
N GLY A 322 20.98 19.57 16.90
CA GLY A 322 22.00 20.56 16.52
C GLY A 322 23.07 20.02 15.56
N LEU A 323 22.72 19.05 14.71
CA LEU A 323 23.66 18.41 13.78
C LEU A 323 23.77 19.18 12.47
N LYS A 324 24.98 19.30 11.94
CA LYS A 324 25.23 19.88 10.62
C LYS A 324 25.28 18.77 9.57
N GLU A 325 24.44 18.85 8.54
CA GLU A 325 24.30 17.80 7.52
C GLU A 325 25.65 17.38 6.89
N LYS A 326 26.53 18.36 6.59
CA LYS A 326 27.85 18.12 5.98
C LYS A 326 28.82 17.31 6.85
N GLU A 327 28.61 17.28 8.16
CA GLU A 327 29.45 16.55 9.13
C GLU A 327 28.93 15.12 9.39
N ILE A 328 27.76 14.78 8.84
CA ILE A 328 27.11 13.48 9.04
C ILE A 328 27.59 12.48 7.98
N THR A 329 28.07 11.33 8.44
CA THR A 329 28.31 10.17 7.58
C THR A 329 27.02 9.39 7.37
N LYS A 330 26.79 8.93 6.13
CA LYS A 330 25.59 8.21 5.71
C LYS A 330 25.94 6.91 4.99
N VAL A 331 25.23 5.84 5.34
CA VAL A 331 25.09 4.63 4.50
C VAL A 331 23.71 4.64 3.85
N GLN A 332 23.65 4.27 2.58
CA GLN A 332 22.41 4.22 1.80
C GLN A 332 22.20 2.83 1.20
N MET A 333 21.03 2.26 1.45
CA MET A 333 20.51 1.17 0.62
C MET A 333 19.67 1.78 -0.50
N GLY A 334 19.76 1.26 -1.72
CA GLY A 334 19.14 1.86 -2.92
C GLY A 334 20.12 2.73 -3.68
N GLY A 335 20.26 2.46 -4.98
CA GLY A 335 21.29 3.02 -5.85
C GLY A 335 20.98 4.41 -6.37
N PRO A 336 21.92 5.02 -7.12
CA PRO A 336 21.70 6.27 -7.81
C PRO A 336 20.67 6.17 -8.95
N ASP A 337 20.34 4.96 -9.39
CA ASP A 337 19.35 4.67 -10.43
C ASP A 337 17.89 4.69 -9.93
N GLY A 338 17.66 4.35 -8.67
CA GLY A 338 16.30 4.23 -8.12
C GLY A 338 15.73 5.56 -7.61
N ASP A 339 14.41 5.75 -7.70
CA ASP A 339 13.67 6.96 -7.26
C ASP A 339 14.14 7.49 -5.90
N LEU A 340 14.06 6.68 -4.84
CA LEU A 340 14.43 7.13 -3.50
C LEU A 340 15.93 7.36 -3.34
N GLY A 341 16.75 6.55 -4.00
CA GLY A 341 18.21 6.59 -3.86
C GLY A 341 18.83 7.76 -4.62
N SER A 342 18.40 7.97 -5.86
CA SER A 342 18.78 9.09 -6.73
C SER A 342 18.40 10.43 -6.10
N ASN A 343 17.13 10.58 -5.69
CA ASN A 343 16.67 11.79 -5.06
C ASN A 343 17.40 12.02 -3.72
N LYS A 344 17.76 10.95 -2.98
CA LYS A 344 18.48 11.09 -1.70
C LYS A 344 19.87 11.64 -1.93
N ILE A 345 20.51 11.21 -3.01
CA ILE A 345 21.75 11.81 -3.48
C ILE A 345 21.47 13.26 -3.84
N LEU A 346 20.56 13.58 -4.75
CA LEU A 346 20.33 14.93 -5.27
C LEU A 346 19.94 15.96 -4.19
N LEU A 347 19.08 15.60 -3.23
CA LEU A 347 18.58 16.52 -2.22
C LEU A 347 19.50 16.67 -1.00
N SER A 348 20.60 15.91 -0.88
CA SER A 348 21.38 15.86 0.36
C SER A 348 22.85 16.26 0.20
N SER A 349 23.45 16.74 1.30
CA SER A 349 24.84 17.24 1.34
C SER A 349 25.73 16.50 2.34
N ASN A 350 25.21 15.41 2.92
CA ASN A 350 25.94 14.54 3.84
C ASN A 350 27.02 13.72 3.13
N LYS A 351 28.00 13.26 3.90
CA LYS A 351 29.10 12.43 3.43
C LYS A 351 28.64 10.98 3.28
N THR A 352 28.36 10.57 2.04
CA THR A 352 27.94 9.18 1.74
C THR A 352 29.17 8.29 1.70
N ILE A 353 29.25 7.29 2.57
CA ILE A 353 30.41 6.38 2.66
C ILE A 353 30.15 5.01 2.03
N ALA A 354 28.89 4.65 1.81
CA ALA A 354 28.53 3.43 1.11
C ALA A 354 27.15 3.55 0.45
N ILE A 355 27.04 2.98 -0.75
CA ILE A 355 25.80 2.75 -1.49
C ILE A 355 25.73 1.26 -1.79
N ILE A 356 24.59 0.66 -1.45
CA ILE A 356 24.30 -0.74 -1.72
C ILE A 356 23.05 -0.76 -2.61
N ASP A 357 23.17 -1.26 -3.83
CA ASP A 357 22.07 -1.36 -4.78
C ASP A 357 22.04 -2.71 -5.49
N GLY A 358 21.06 -2.92 -6.37
CA GLY A 358 20.86 -4.20 -7.03
C GLY A 358 22.04 -4.69 -7.88
N SER A 359 23.01 -3.81 -8.19
CA SER A 359 24.20 -4.14 -8.97
C SER A 359 25.43 -4.46 -8.11
N GLY A 360 25.51 -3.96 -6.87
CA GLY A 360 26.67 -4.19 -6.03
C GLY A 360 26.78 -3.30 -4.80
N VAL A 361 27.99 -3.30 -4.23
CA VAL A 361 28.36 -2.53 -3.04
C VAL A 361 29.50 -1.58 -3.41
N LEU A 362 29.21 -0.29 -3.36
CA LEU A 362 30.17 0.80 -3.53
C LEU A 362 30.47 1.40 -2.15
N ALA A 363 31.72 1.43 -1.74
CA ALA A 363 32.09 1.97 -0.43
C ALA A 363 33.41 2.73 -0.47
N ASP A 364 33.46 3.83 0.27
CA ASP A 364 34.68 4.58 0.53
C ASP A 364 34.61 5.16 1.96
N PRO A 365 35.49 4.71 2.88
CA PRO A 365 35.54 5.24 4.25
C PRO A 365 35.80 6.76 4.31
N THR A 366 36.52 7.29 3.33
CA THR A 366 36.82 8.72 3.20
C THR A 366 35.70 9.51 2.53
N GLY A 367 34.61 8.84 2.12
CA GLY A 367 33.44 9.41 1.46
C GLY A 367 33.52 9.29 -0.06
N LEU A 368 32.41 8.89 -0.68
CA LEU A 368 32.27 8.79 -2.13
C LEU A 368 32.23 10.18 -2.78
N ASP A 369 32.85 10.30 -3.95
CA ASP A 369 32.87 11.55 -4.73
C ASP A 369 31.45 12.04 -5.02
N ARG A 370 31.17 13.29 -4.65
CA ARG A 370 29.81 13.82 -4.67
C ARG A 370 29.32 14.11 -6.07
N GLU A 371 30.20 14.66 -6.92
CA GLU A 371 29.87 15.06 -8.28
C GLU A 371 29.58 13.82 -9.14
N GLU A 372 30.37 12.76 -8.95
CA GLU A 372 30.14 11.47 -9.59
C GLU A 372 28.81 10.85 -9.16
N LEU A 373 28.49 10.88 -7.86
CA LEU A 373 27.17 10.42 -7.42
C LEU A 373 26.01 11.24 -8.03
N VAL A 374 26.17 12.56 -8.19
CA VAL A 374 25.17 13.38 -8.91
C VAL A 374 25.07 12.97 -10.38
N HIS A 375 26.21 12.71 -11.02
CA HIS A 375 26.26 12.27 -12.42
C HIS A 375 25.47 10.97 -12.61
N LEU A 376 25.79 9.94 -11.83
CA LEU A 376 25.08 8.66 -11.85
C LEU A 376 23.58 8.84 -11.60
N ALA A 377 23.22 9.65 -10.60
CA ALA A 377 21.82 9.90 -10.25
C ALA A 377 21.04 10.57 -11.39
N LYS A 378 21.63 11.55 -12.07
CA LYS A 378 21.00 12.25 -13.22
C LYS A 378 20.93 11.38 -14.47
N LYS A 379 21.83 10.40 -14.61
CA LYS A 379 21.86 9.45 -15.73
C LYS A 379 21.09 8.16 -15.44
N CYS A 380 20.50 8.03 -14.25
CA CYS A 380 19.83 6.81 -13.78
C CYS A 380 20.73 5.57 -13.87
N LEU A 381 22.00 5.71 -13.51
CA LEU A 381 22.99 4.63 -13.53
C LEU A 381 23.18 4.04 -12.13
N THR A 382 23.33 2.73 -12.08
CA THR A 382 23.63 1.98 -10.84
C THR A 382 25.04 2.25 -10.33
N ALA A 383 25.32 1.89 -9.09
CA ALA A 383 26.59 2.12 -8.40
C ALA A 383 27.79 1.45 -9.09
N VAL A 384 27.59 0.38 -9.86
CA VAL A 384 28.70 -0.27 -10.60
C VAL A 384 29.29 0.58 -11.73
N HIS A 385 28.60 1.64 -12.14
CA HIS A 385 29.08 2.60 -13.13
C HIS A 385 29.92 3.73 -12.52
N PHE A 386 30.11 3.73 -11.19
CA PHE A 386 30.93 4.73 -10.53
C PHE A 386 32.38 4.68 -11.03
N ASP A 387 32.92 5.84 -11.39
CA ASP A 387 34.32 5.98 -11.80
C ASP A 387 35.27 5.57 -10.65
N ARG A 388 35.91 4.40 -10.80
CA ARG A 388 36.84 3.85 -9.82
C ARG A 388 38.06 4.75 -9.58
N ALA A 389 38.43 5.61 -10.53
CA ALA A 389 39.54 6.55 -10.35
C ALA A 389 39.23 7.62 -9.29
N LYS A 390 37.95 7.83 -8.96
CA LYS A 390 37.49 8.75 -7.91
C LYS A 390 37.36 8.10 -6.52
N LEU A 391 37.66 6.81 -6.41
CA LEU A 391 37.78 6.15 -5.10
C LEU A 391 39.12 6.53 -4.46
N SER A 392 39.11 6.68 -3.14
CA SER A 392 40.33 6.72 -2.36
C SER A 392 41.03 5.35 -2.38
N LYS A 393 42.26 5.31 -1.87
CA LYS A 393 43.02 4.06 -1.70
C LYS A 393 42.32 2.98 -0.87
N ASP A 394 41.37 3.38 -0.02
CA ASP A 394 40.61 2.48 0.87
C ASP A 394 39.20 2.20 0.32
N GLY A 395 38.83 2.83 -0.79
CA GLY A 395 37.55 2.67 -1.46
C GLY A 395 37.51 1.43 -2.36
N TYR A 396 36.32 0.87 -2.54
CA TYR A 396 36.11 -0.32 -3.36
C TYR A 396 34.70 -0.38 -3.95
N LEU A 397 34.58 -1.16 -5.03
CA LEU A 397 33.34 -1.54 -5.67
C LEU A 397 33.36 -3.06 -5.87
N VAL A 398 32.38 -3.76 -5.28
CA VAL A 398 32.16 -5.20 -5.48
C VAL A 398 30.84 -5.37 -6.22
N LYS A 399 30.86 -5.98 -7.40
CA LYS A 399 29.65 -6.30 -8.15
C LYS A 399 29.01 -7.58 -7.62
N VAL A 400 27.69 -7.70 -7.77
CA VAL A 400 26.95 -8.93 -7.40
C VAL A 400 27.45 -10.16 -8.19
N GLU A 401 27.93 -9.94 -9.41
CA GLU A 401 28.42 -10.95 -10.36
C GLU A 401 29.84 -11.47 -10.06
N GLU A 402 30.61 -10.72 -9.27
CA GLU A 402 32.04 -10.98 -9.07
C GLU A 402 32.28 -12.05 -7.99
N GLN A 403 33.37 -12.80 -8.16
CA GLN A 403 33.87 -13.79 -7.22
C GLN A 403 35.33 -13.52 -6.91
N ASP A 404 35.78 -13.96 -5.74
CA ASP A 404 37.17 -13.85 -5.26
C ASP A 404 37.76 -12.42 -5.33
N VAL A 405 36.94 -11.40 -5.03
CA VAL A 405 37.34 -10.00 -5.07
C VAL A 405 38.18 -9.65 -3.85
N LYS A 406 39.43 -9.27 -4.04
CA LYS A 406 40.30 -8.79 -2.96
C LYS A 406 40.05 -7.31 -2.66
N LEU A 407 39.59 -7.00 -1.46
CA LEU A 407 39.40 -5.62 -0.99
C LEU A 407 40.74 -4.95 -0.65
N PRO A 408 40.81 -3.60 -0.57
CA PRO A 408 41.99 -2.88 -0.10
C PRO A 408 42.47 -3.32 1.30
N SER A 409 41.57 -3.80 2.15
CA SER A 409 41.90 -4.38 3.46
C SER A 409 42.67 -5.70 3.39
N GLY A 410 42.75 -6.33 2.22
CA GLY A 410 43.27 -7.67 2.01
C GLY A 410 42.25 -8.79 2.18
N GLU A 411 41.02 -8.49 2.64
CA GLU A 411 39.91 -9.45 2.71
C GLU A 411 39.54 -9.93 1.30
N ILE A 412 39.31 -11.24 1.14
CA ILE A 412 38.83 -11.83 -0.11
C ILE A 412 37.34 -12.08 0.03
N ILE A 413 36.56 -11.47 -0.86
CA ILE A 413 35.13 -11.69 -0.99
C ILE A 413 34.90 -12.81 -2.00
N LEU A 414 34.53 -13.99 -1.49
CA LEU A 414 34.33 -15.18 -2.31
C LEU A 414 33.16 -15.03 -3.29
N ASP A 415 32.06 -14.42 -2.83
CA ASP A 415 30.84 -14.25 -3.62
C ASP A 415 30.24 -12.84 -3.42
N GLY A 416 30.11 -12.10 -4.52
CA GLY A 416 29.57 -10.74 -4.54
C GLY A 416 28.10 -10.65 -4.16
N THR A 417 27.31 -11.71 -4.42
CA THR A 417 25.89 -11.76 -4.06
C THR A 417 25.72 -11.87 -2.55
N ASP A 418 26.45 -12.75 -1.90
CA ASP A 418 26.46 -12.92 -0.44
C ASP A 418 27.00 -11.66 0.25
N PHE A 419 28.05 -11.05 -0.30
CA PHE A 419 28.57 -9.78 0.19
C PHE A 419 27.52 -8.67 0.13
N HIS A 420 26.89 -8.47 -1.03
CA HIS A 420 25.79 -7.51 -1.19
C HIS A 420 24.66 -7.76 -0.18
N ASN A 421 24.26 -9.02 -0.01
CA ASN A 421 23.14 -9.40 0.85
C ASN A 421 23.35 -9.09 2.34
N GLY A 422 24.61 -9.07 2.81
CA GLY A 422 24.98 -8.74 4.19
C GLY A 422 25.61 -7.35 4.37
N ALA A 423 25.82 -6.59 3.30
CA ALA A 423 26.65 -5.38 3.30
C ALA A 423 26.17 -4.32 4.31
N HIS A 424 24.87 -4.10 4.43
CA HIS A 424 24.28 -3.13 5.35
C HIS A 424 24.56 -3.41 6.82
N LEU A 425 24.92 -4.66 7.17
CA LEU A 425 25.29 -5.05 8.53
C LEU A 425 26.74 -4.69 8.87
N ARG A 426 27.59 -4.49 7.85
CA ARG A 426 29.06 -4.34 7.99
C ARG A 426 29.49 -2.89 8.21
N PHE A 427 28.75 -1.94 7.64
CA PHE A 427 29.14 -0.52 7.66
C PHE A 427 28.77 0.19 8.97
N LYS A 428 29.52 1.26 9.28
CA LYS A 428 29.31 2.13 10.45
C LYS A 428 29.20 3.58 9.99
N ALA A 429 28.13 4.25 10.37
CA ALA A 429 27.90 5.66 10.03
C ALA A 429 27.00 6.34 11.07
N ASN A 430 26.84 7.65 10.97
CA ASN A 430 25.89 8.35 11.84
C ASN A 430 24.44 8.02 11.45
N LEU A 431 24.15 8.07 10.15
CA LEU A 431 22.81 7.91 9.58
C LEU A 431 22.76 6.71 8.63
N PHE A 432 21.72 5.89 8.77
CA PHE A 432 21.35 4.88 7.79
C PHE A 432 19.97 5.19 7.22
N VAL A 433 19.89 5.27 5.89
CA VAL A 433 18.64 5.52 5.17
C VAL A 433 18.43 4.39 4.17
N PRO A 434 17.68 3.33 4.52
CA PRO A 434 17.36 2.33 3.54
C PRO A 434 16.30 2.89 2.59
N CYS A 435 16.72 3.25 1.38
CA CYS A 435 15.88 3.70 0.26
C CYS A 435 15.58 2.57 -0.74
N GLY A 436 15.97 1.33 -0.42
CA GLY A 436 15.73 0.14 -1.21
C GLY A 436 16.02 -1.11 -0.38
N GLY A 437 16.16 -2.25 -1.05
CA GLY A 437 16.46 -3.54 -0.41
C GLY A 437 15.24 -4.41 -0.16
N ARG A 438 15.49 -5.64 0.27
CA ARG A 438 14.45 -6.66 0.51
C ARG A 438 13.72 -6.38 1.82
N PRO A 439 12.40 -6.68 1.90
CA PRO A 439 11.72 -6.74 3.18
C PRO A 439 12.46 -7.66 4.16
N GLU A 440 12.43 -7.31 5.44
CA GLU A 440 13.03 -8.06 6.55
C GLU A 440 14.56 -8.27 6.43
N ALA A 441 15.25 -7.42 5.64
CA ALA A 441 16.71 -7.43 5.51
C ALA A 441 17.42 -7.23 6.86
N VAL A 442 16.77 -6.57 7.81
CA VAL A 442 17.19 -6.53 9.22
C VAL A 442 16.08 -7.13 10.09
N ASN A 443 16.40 -8.23 10.75
CA ASN A 443 15.48 -9.00 11.57
C ASN A 443 16.14 -9.46 12.87
N ILE A 444 15.37 -10.08 13.77
CA ILE A 444 15.87 -10.47 15.09
C ILE A 444 17.04 -11.47 15.03
N LEU A 445 17.17 -12.24 13.93
CA LEU A 445 18.23 -13.23 13.77
C LEU A 445 19.58 -12.59 13.40
N ASN A 446 19.56 -11.45 12.69
CA ASN A 446 20.78 -10.78 12.22
C ASN A 446 21.08 -9.43 12.90
N ILE A 447 20.16 -8.91 13.72
CA ILE A 447 20.28 -7.57 14.32
C ILE A 447 21.55 -7.41 15.18
N ALA A 448 22.05 -8.49 15.77
CA ALA A 448 23.27 -8.48 16.57
C ALA A 448 24.49 -7.95 15.77
N ALA A 449 24.52 -8.16 14.44
CA ALA A 449 25.59 -7.68 13.58
C ALA A 449 25.64 -6.14 13.45
N LEU A 450 24.58 -5.42 13.81
CA LEU A 450 24.56 -3.95 13.86
C LEU A 450 25.20 -3.36 15.13
N PHE A 451 25.83 -4.19 15.95
CA PHE A 451 26.50 -3.77 17.17
C PHE A 451 27.93 -4.30 17.19
N ASN A 452 28.86 -3.50 17.68
CA ASN A 452 30.22 -3.96 17.89
C ASN A 452 30.32 -4.85 19.15
N SER A 453 31.49 -5.43 19.38
CA SER A 453 31.79 -6.27 20.56
C SER A 453 31.55 -5.58 21.91
N LYS A 454 31.54 -4.24 21.95
CA LYS A 454 31.24 -3.43 23.14
C LYS A 454 29.77 -3.02 23.24
N GLY A 455 28.90 -3.54 22.37
CA GLY A 455 27.47 -3.23 22.33
C GLY A 455 27.12 -1.85 21.77
N LYS A 456 28.08 -1.10 21.19
CA LYS A 456 27.84 0.20 20.56
C LYS A 456 27.22 -0.02 19.16
N PRO A 457 26.10 0.65 18.84
CA PRO A 457 25.46 0.48 17.54
C PRO A 457 26.31 1.06 16.41
N HIS A 458 26.19 0.44 15.23
CA HIS A 458 26.81 0.89 13.98
C HIS A 458 26.20 2.19 13.45
N PHE A 459 24.92 2.43 13.76
CA PHE A 459 24.16 3.60 13.36
C PHE A 459 23.53 4.30 14.57
N LYS A 460 23.55 5.63 14.58
CA LYS A 460 22.84 6.42 15.60
C LYS A 460 21.40 6.70 15.21
N TYR A 461 21.17 6.90 13.91
CA TYR A 461 19.89 7.30 13.34
C TYR A 461 19.54 6.37 12.17
N ILE A 462 18.31 5.87 12.16
CA ILE A 462 17.76 5.05 11.07
C ILE A 462 16.44 5.67 10.63
N VAL A 463 16.35 6.04 9.36
CA VAL A 463 15.13 6.57 8.73
C VAL A 463 14.76 5.64 7.58
N GLU A 464 13.85 4.71 7.85
CA GLU A 464 13.48 3.58 7.00
C GLU A 464 12.64 3.93 5.73
N GLY A 465 13.27 4.44 4.68
CA GLY A 465 12.55 4.83 3.45
C GLY A 465 11.85 3.68 2.71
N ALA A 466 12.46 2.50 2.70
CA ALA A 466 11.94 1.30 2.05
C ALA A 466 10.86 0.61 2.89
N ASN A 467 9.92 -0.05 2.22
CA ASN A 467 8.86 -0.79 2.88
C ASN A 467 9.40 -2.00 3.63
N LEU A 468 9.11 -2.09 4.93
CA LEU A 468 9.37 -3.26 5.77
C LEU A 468 10.84 -3.74 5.77
N PHE A 469 11.82 -2.85 5.59
CA PHE A 469 13.24 -3.22 5.59
C PHE A 469 13.68 -3.78 6.95
N LEU A 470 13.19 -3.18 8.04
CA LEU A 470 13.37 -3.67 9.41
C LEU A 470 12.11 -4.39 9.89
N THR A 471 12.24 -5.58 10.46
CA THR A 471 11.12 -6.20 11.20
C THR A 471 10.73 -5.38 12.42
N GLN A 472 9.50 -5.52 12.91
CA GLN A 472 9.04 -4.81 14.12
C GLN A 472 9.97 -5.11 15.32
N GLN A 473 10.34 -6.37 15.52
CA GLN A 473 11.23 -6.78 16.61
C GLN A 473 12.62 -6.13 16.49
N ALA A 474 13.16 -6.02 15.28
CA ALA A 474 14.42 -5.33 15.04
C ALA A 474 14.34 -3.84 15.41
N ARG A 475 13.26 -3.14 15.05
CA ARG A 475 13.06 -1.73 15.41
C ARG A 475 13.01 -1.54 16.94
N LEU A 476 12.22 -2.37 17.63
CA LEU A 476 12.10 -2.31 19.09
C LEU A 476 13.44 -2.59 19.78
N PHE A 477 14.22 -3.55 19.27
CA PHE A 477 15.55 -3.86 19.80
C PHE A 477 16.53 -2.69 19.62
N LEU A 478 16.55 -2.07 18.44
CA LEU A 478 17.40 -0.92 18.13
C LEU A 478 17.09 0.28 19.04
N GLU A 479 15.81 0.61 19.24
CA GLU A 479 15.43 1.74 20.09
C GLU A 479 15.74 1.48 21.57
N LYS A 480 15.58 0.23 22.07
CA LYS A 480 16.03 -0.15 23.43
C LYS A 480 17.53 0.07 23.62
N ARG A 481 18.32 -0.05 22.56
CA ARG A 481 19.76 0.26 22.51
C ARG A 481 20.06 1.73 22.14
N LYS A 482 19.08 2.62 22.32
CA LYS A 482 19.20 4.09 22.14
C LYS A 482 19.47 4.54 20.70
N VAL A 483 19.22 3.70 19.70
CA VAL A 483 19.20 4.11 18.29
C VAL A 483 17.89 4.84 18.01
N VAL A 484 17.95 6.00 17.35
CA VAL A 484 16.72 6.70 16.92
C VAL A 484 16.24 6.06 15.62
N VAL A 485 15.07 5.41 15.68
CA VAL A 485 14.47 4.75 14.52
C VAL A 485 13.14 5.42 14.17
N PHE A 486 12.98 5.78 12.90
CA PHE A 486 11.68 6.13 12.32
C PHE A 486 11.30 5.09 11.28
N LYS A 487 10.13 4.49 11.51
CA LYS A 487 9.58 3.40 10.69
C LYS A 487 8.97 3.89 9.39
N ASP A 488 9.00 3.00 8.40
CA ASP A 488 8.51 3.19 7.03
C ASP A 488 7.09 3.77 6.94
N LEU A 489 6.16 3.25 7.74
CA LEU A 489 4.75 3.70 7.80
C LEU A 489 4.58 5.21 8.04
N SER A 490 5.53 5.86 8.71
CA SER A 490 5.51 7.31 8.97
C SER A 490 6.25 8.11 7.90
N ILE A 491 7.27 7.55 7.25
CA ILE A 491 8.29 8.34 6.54
C ILE A 491 8.22 8.24 5.02
N ASN A 492 7.63 7.19 4.46
CA ASN A 492 7.53 7.02 3.00
C ASN A 492 6.14 7.35 2.44
N LYS A 493 5.43 8.26 3.12
CA LYS A 493 4.06 8.66 2.77
C LYS A 493 3.99 9.61 1.57
N GLY A 494 5.08 10.27 1.21
CA GLY A 494 5.06 11.32 0.18
C GLY A 494 4.47 10.84 -1.16
N GLY A 495 4.79 9.63 -1.60
CA GLY A 495 4.20 9.06 -2.80
C GLY A 495 2.69 8.80 -2.68
N VAL A 496 2.20 8.37 -1.51
CA VAL A 496 0.75 8.13 -1.32
C VAL A 496 -0.03 9.45 -1.25
N THR A 497 0.57 10.48 -0.66
CA THR A 497 0.02 11.85 -0.64
C THR A 497 -0.02 12.45 -2.04
N SER A 498 1.06 12.31 -2.83
CA SER A 498 1.10 12.76 -4.23
C SER A 498 0.00 12.09 -5.06
N SER A 499 -0.13 10.76 -4.97
CA SER A 499 -1.20 10.03 -5.66
C SER A 499 -2.60 10.45 -5.22
N SER A 500 -2.83 10.75 -3.94
CA SER A 500 -4.14 11.24 -3.46
C SER A 500 -4.47 12.61 -4.06
N LEU A 501 -3.48 13.50 -4.16
CA LEU A 501 -3.69 14.80 -4.78
C LEU A 501 -3.84 14.68 -6.32
N GLU A 502 -3.18 13.72 -6.96
CA GLU A 502 -3.47 13.36 -8.37
C GLU A 502 -4.94 12.91 -8.56
N VAL A 503 -5.48 12.10 -7.64
CA VAL A 503 -6.90 11.72 -7.62
C VAL A 503 -7.79 12.95 -7.45
N LEU A 504 -7.47 13.82 -6.48
CA LEU A 504 -8.22 15.04 -6.21
C LEU A 504 -8.32 15.93 -7.46
N ALA A 505 -7.22 16.15 -8.18
CA ALA A 505 -7.23 16.90 -9.45
C ALA A 505 -8.14 16.24 -10.49
N GLY A 506 -8.08 14.91 -10.62
CA GLY A 506 -8.92 14.15 -11.54
C GLY A 506 -10.42 14.21 -11.24
N LEU A 507 -10.80 14.30 -9.95
CA LEU A 507 -12.18 14.48 -9.51
C LEU A 507 -12.65 15.93 -9.62
N ALA A 508 -11.76 16.89 -9.40
CA ALA A 508 -12.08 18.30 -9.28
C ALA A 508 -12.21 19.03 -10.62
N LEU A 509 -11.38 18.70 -11.60
CA LEU A 509 -11.35 19.37 -12.90
C LEU A 509 -12.37 18.75 -13.85
N SER A 510 -12.97 19.56 -14.74
CA SER A 510 -13.71 19.05 -15.90
C SER A 510 -12.76 18.30 -16.85
N THR A 511 -13.27 17.58 -17.84
CA THR A 511 -12.40 16.88 -18.81
C THR A 511 -11.56 17.87 -19.62
N GLU A 512 -12.19 18.95 -20.08
CA GLU A 512 -11.52 20.03 -20.82
C GLU A 512 -10.45 20.71 -19.95
N GLU A 513 -10.81 21.13 -18.73
CA GLU A 513 -9.87 21.75 -17.79
C GLU A 513 -8.69 20.82 -17.46
N TYR A 514 -8.95 19.52 -17.27
CA TYR A 514 -7.89 18.56 -16.97
C TYR A 514 -6.92 18.40 -18.15
N VAL A 515 -7.45 18.27 -19.37
CA VAL A 515 -6.63 18.18 -20.58
C VAL A 515 -5.79 19.46 -20.76
N ASP A 516 -6.38 20.63 -20.51
CA ASP A 516 -5.67 21.89 -20.69
C ASP A 516 -4.64 22.19 -19.61
N LEU A 517 -4.93 21.82 -18.37
CA LEU A 517 -4.13 22.22 -17.21
C LEU A 517 -3.16 21.14 -16.76
N MET A 518 -3.51 19.86 -16.85
CA MET A 518 -2.71 18.77 -16.29
C MET A 518 -1.87 18.02 -17.34
N ILE A 519 -2.33 17.94 -18.59
CA ILE A 519 -1.61 17.25 -19.67
C ILE A 519 -0.61 18.21 -20.30
N PHE A 520 0.59 17.71 -20.63
CA PHE A 520 1.62 18.57 -21.19
C PHE A 520 1.26 18.97 -22.62
N LYS A 521 1.66 20.19 -23.00
CA LYS A 521 1.53 20.69 -24.37
C LYS A 521 2.93 20.79 -24.96
N ASP A 522 3.16 20.11 -26.08
CA ASP A 522 4.47 20.04 -26.74
C ASP A 522 5.61 19.60 -25.80
N GLY A 523 5.33 18.59 -24.96
CA GLY A 523 6.28 18.05 -23.99
C GLY A 523 6.55 18.96 -22.78
N LYS A 524 5.78 20.05 -22.58
CA LYS A 524 5.96 20.98 -21.47
C LYS A 524 4.75 21.04 -20.53
N PRO A 525 4.96 21.08 -19.20
CA PRO A 525 3.90 21.29 -18.24
C PRO A 525 3.36 22.72 -18.30
N SER A 526 2.06 22.88 -18.06
CA SER A 526 1.44 24.20 -17.88
C SER A 526 1.95 24.88 -16.59
N GLU A 527 1.79 26.20 -16.49
CA GLU A 527 2.08 26.93 -15.25
C GLU A 527 1.22 26.44 -14.07
N PHE A 528 -0.03 26.06 -14.35
CA PHE A 528 -0.92 25.45 -13.37
C PHE A 528 -0.34 24.14 -12.86
N TYR A 529 0.09 23.24 -13.75
CA TYR A 529 0.66 21.95 -13.37
C TYR A 529 1.88 22.14 -12.47
N GLN A 530 2.81 23.04 -12.84
CA GLN A 530 4.01 23.31 -12.05
C GLN A 530 3.65 23.84 -10.65
N SER A 531 2.69 24.75 -10.56
CA SER A 531 2.22 25.33 -9.30
C SER A 531 1.51 24.27 -8.44
N TYR A 532 0.70 23.43 -9.07
CA TYR A 532 0.00 22.33 -8.41
C TYR A 532 0.98 21.27 -7.86
N VAL A 533 2.01 20.91 -8.63
CA VAL A 533 3.08 20.02 -8.17
C VAL A 533 3.81 20.62 -6.96
N LYS A 534 4.07 21.93 -6.97
CA LYS A 534 4.68 22.62 -5.82
C LYS A 534 3.77 22.56 -4.58
N ASP A 535 2.47 22.75 -4.73
CA ASP A 535 1.51 22.60 -3.63
C ASP A 535 1.51 21.17 -3.05
N ILE A 536 1.62 20.16 -3.90
CA ILE A 536 1.75 18.76 -3.48
C ILE A 536 3.01 18.58 -2.64
N GLN A 537 4.15 19.09 -3.11
CA GLN A 537 5.43 19.03 -2.38
C GLN A 537 5.34 19.76 -1.03
N GLU A 538 4.75 20.96 -0.99
CA GLU A 538 4.50 21.72 0.24
C GLU A 538 3.70 20.86 1.23
N LYS A 539 2.56 20.29 0.80
CA LYS A 539 1.70 19.45 1.66
C LYS A 539 2.42 18.21 2.20
N ILE A 540 3.22 17.54 1.36
CA ILE A 540 4.04 16.39 1.77
C ILE A 540 5.02 16.82 2.87
N THR A 541 5.71 17.94 2.68
CA THR A 541 6.70 18.41 3.64
C THR A 541 6.08 18.88 4.95
N GLU A 542 4.97 19.60 4.91
CA GLU A 542 4.21 20.05 6.08
C GLU A 542 3.75 18.86 6.93
N ASN A 543 3.07 17.90 6.31
CA ASN A 543 2.54 16.73 7.01
C ASN A 543 3.67 15.87 7.62
N ALA A 544 4.77 15.68 6.90
CA ALA A 544 5.91 14.90 7.39
C ALA A 544 6.63 15.60 8.56
N ALA A 545 6.81 16.92 8.49
CA ALA A 545 7.39 17.72 9.57
C ALA A 545 6.49 17.73 10.81
N ALA A 546 5.17 17.85 10.62
CA ALA A 546 4.19 17.83 11.70
C ALA A 546 4.16 16.46 12.42
N GLU A 547 4.14 15.35 11.67
CA GLU A 547 4.21 14.01 12.28
C GLU A 547 5.55 13.78 12.98
N PHE A 548 6.68 14.17 12.38
CA PHE A 548 7.99 14.10 13.04
C PHE A 548 7.96 14.81 14.40
N HIS A 549 7.44 16.03 14.44
CA HIS A 549 7.37 16.82 15.66
C HIS A 549 6.46 16.17 16.70
N CYS A 550 5.30 15.65 16.30
CA CYS A 550 4.39 14.91 17.17
C CYS A 550 5.08 13.70 17.81
N LEU A 551 5.72 12.84 17.00
CA LEU A 551 6.43 11.66 17.49
C LEU A 551 7.59 12.03 18.41
N TRP A 552 8.34 13.09 18.06
CA TRP A 552 9.47 13.54 18.87
C TRP A 552 9.02 14.10 20.22
N LYS A 553 8.00 14.97 20.21
CA LYS A 553 7.41 15.57 21.41
C LYS A 553 6.87 14.49 22.35
N GLU A 554 6.13 13.52 21.82
CA GLU A 554 5.52 12.46 22.63
C GLU A 554 6.56 11.52 23.23
N HIS A 555 7.57 11.10 22.46
CA HIS A 555 8.68 10.31 23.00
C HIS A 555 9.44 11.07 24.09
N THR A 556 9.65 12.37 23.92
CA THR A 556 10.33 13.23 24.91
C THR A 556 9.50 13.39 26.18
N ARG A 557 8.19 13.63 26.05
CA ARG A 557 7.24 13.72 27.17
C ARG A 557 7.23 12.45 28.01
N LEU A 558 7.28 11.29 27.36
CA LEU A 558 7.36 9.99 28.01
C LEU A 558 8.76 9.62 28.49
N GLN A 559 9.75 10.51 28.36
CA GLN A 559 11.15 10.28 28.74
C GLN A 559 11.74 8.98 28.14
N GLY A 560 11.28 8.58 26.96
CA GLY A 560 11.67 7.32 26.31
C GLY A 560 11.14 6.04 26.95
N ALA A 561 10.18 6.12 27.89
CA ALA A 561 9.48 4.94 28.43
C ALA A 561 8.74 4.15 27.34
N LYS A 562 8.33 4.84 26.26
CA LYS A 562 7.71 4.26 25.08
C LYS A 562 8.54 4.53 23.84
N LEU A 563 8.70 3.50 23.02
CA LEU A 563 9.51 3.55 21.79
C LEU A 563 8.76 4.30 20.68
N ARG A 564 9.49 5.04 19.83
CA ARG A 564 8.90 5.81 18.71
C ARG A 564 8.13 4.93 17.75
N THR A 565 8.61 3.71 17.51
CA THR A 565 7.93 2.70 16.69
C THR A 565 6.52 2.43 17.22
N THR A 566 6.37 2.21 18.53
CA THR A 566 5.06 1.99 19.17
C THR A 566 4.19 3.23 19.17
N ILE A 567 4.77 4.41 19.42
CA ILE A 567 4.05 5.70 19.36
C ILE A 567 3.49 5.93 17.94
N SER A 568 4.26 5.62 16.90
CA SER A 568 3.82 5.74 15.50
C SER A 568 2.70 4.77 15.14
N ASP A 569 2.73 3.54 15.66
CA ASP A 569 1.62 2.58 15.52
C ASP A 569 0.33 3.11 16.15
N GLU A 570 0.42 3.59 17.39
CA GLU A 570 -0.73 4.15 18.11
C GLU A 570 -1.27 5.41 17.48
N LEU A 571 -0.40 6.33 17.06
CA LEU A 571 -0.80 7.52 16.32
C LEU A 571 -1.61 7.15 15.09
N SER A 572 -1.15 6.17 14.31
CA SER A 572 -1.82 5.71 13.09
C SER A 572 -3.17 5.05 13.38
N SER A 573 -3.26 4.26 14.46
CA SER A 573 -4.52 3.63 14.90
C SER A 573 -5.52 4.68 15.41
N THR A 574 -5.08 5.60 16.27
CA THR A 574 -5.91 6.67 16.82
C THR A 574 -6.42 7.62 15.74
N LEU A 575 -5.57 8.03 14.79
CA LEU A 575 -5.96 8.83 13.62
C LEU A 575 -7.08 8.12 12.84
N ASN A 576 -6.89 6.84 12.49
CA ASN A 576 -7.86 6.10 11.71
C ASN A 576 -9.21 5.95 12.44
N ASN A 577 -9.18 5.64 13.74
CA ASN A 577 -10.37 5.49 14.56
C ASN A 577 -11.12 6.81 14.73
N LEU A 578 -10.41 7.92 14.96
CA LEU A 578 -11.03 9.23 15.11
C LEU A 578 -11.58 9.75 13.76
N GLN A 579 -10.87 9.49 12.65
CA GLN A 579 -11.36 9.81 11.31
C GLN A 579 -12.68 9.09 11.03
N ALA A 580 -12.77 7.79 11.33
CA ALA A 580 -14.03 7.04 11.13
C ALA A 580 -15.19 7.60 11.96
N LYS A 581 -14.94 8.10 13.17
CA LYS A 581 -15.96 8.75 14.00
C LYS A 581 -16.40 10.11 13.42
N LEU A 582 -15.44 10.92 12.95
CA LEU A 582 -15.74 12.24 12.37
C LEU A 582 -16.38 12.16 10.98
N GLU A 583 -16.11 11.12 10.19
CA GLU A 583 -16.80 10.93 8.90
C GLU A 583 -18.31 10.74 9.10
N SER A 584 -18.72 10.20 10.25
CA SER A 584 -20.12 10.01 10.66
C SER A 584 -20.69 11.13 11.52
N SER A 585 -19.92 12.18 11.84
CA SER A 585 -20.38 13.26 12.71
C SER A 585 -21.03 14.42 11.94
N ASP A 586 -21.79 15.23 12.67
CA ASP A 586 -22.46 16.45 12.21
C ASP A 586 -21.50 17.65 12.06
N LEU A 587 -20.24 17.53 12.48
CA LEU A 587 -19.24 18.60 12.35
C LEU A 587 -19.00 19.00 10.89
N PHE A 588 -19.18 18.07 9.94
CA PHE A 588 -19.11 18.36 8.51
C PHE A 588 -20.28 19.25 8.02
N GLU A 589 -21.40 19.25 8.74
CA GLU A 589 -22.57 20.08 8.40
C GLU A 589 -22.40 21.54 8.81
N ASP A 590 -21.45 21.85 9.70
CA ASP A 590 -21.08 23.23 10.04
C ASP A 590 -20.36 23.88 8.84
N VAL A 591 -21.13 24.61 8.02
CA VAL A 591 -20.66 25.22 6.77
C VAL A 591 -19.41 26.09 6.94
N PRO A 592 -19.30 26.96 7.98
CA PRO A 592 -18.08 27.72 8.23
C PRO A 592 -16.86 26.82 8.43
N SER A 593 -16.93 25.84 9.35
CA SER A 593 -15.82 24.90 9.60
C SER A 593 -15.50 24.05 8.39
N ARG A 594 -16.52 23.54 7.68
CA ARG A 594 -16.34 22.78 6.44
C ARG A 594 -15.57 23.61 5.42
N ASN A 595 -15.98 24.84 5.16
CA ASN A 595 -15.35 25.68 4.14
C ASN A 595 -13.91 26.08 4.53
N GLY A 596 -13.66 26.42 5.81
CA GLY A 596 -12.31 26.75 6.30
C GLY A 596 -11.35 25.56 6.23
N VAL A 597 -11.82 24.36 6.60
CA VAL A 597 -11.04 23.12 6.45
C VAL A 597 -10.77 22.81 4.98
N MET A 598 -11.81 22.77 4.14
CA MET A 598 -11.65 22.37 2.74
C MET A 598 -10.74 23.32 1.96
N ARG A 599 -10.73 24.62 2.29
CA ARG A 599 -9.80 25.60 1.73
C ARG A 599 -8.33 25.32 2.05
N ARG A 600 -8.03 24.74 3.22
CA ARG A 600 -6.67 24.39 3.66
C ARG A 600 -6.27 22.96 3.31
N ALA A 601 -7.26 22.08 3.17
CA ALA A 601 -7.05 20.68 2.81
C ALA A 601 -6.76 20.52 1.31
N ILE A 602 -7.43 21.30 0.46
CA ILE A 602 -7.24 21.30 -1.00
C ILE A 602 -6.03 22.20 -1.37
N PRO A 603 -5.17 21.79 -2.31
CA PRO A 603 -4.09 22.63 -2.83
C PRO A 603 -4.56 24.03 -3.26
N LYS A 604 -3.84 25.07 -2.84
CA LYS A 604 -4.21 26.49 -3.09
C LYS A 604 -4.42 26.79 -4.57
N THR A 605 -3.55 26.26 -5.44
CA THR A 605 -3.61 26.44 -6.89
C THR A 605 -4.95 25.95 -7.46
N LEU A 606 -5.47 24.84 -6.93
CA LEU A 606 -6.75 24.29 -7.37
C LEU A 606 -7.94 25.10 -6.84
N VAL A 607 -7.85 25.57 -5.58
CA VAL A 607 -8.88 26.46 -4.99
C VAL A 607 -8.95 27.80 -5.72
N GLU A 608 -7.81 28.40 -6.05
CA GLU A 608 -7.70 29.68 -6.76
C GLU A 608 -8.21 29.57 -8.20
N LYS A 609 -7.90 28.47 -8.89
CA LYS A 609 -8.30 28.27 -10.29
C LYS A 609 -9.79 27.97 -10.47
N ILE A 610 -10.38 27.14 -9.60
CA ILE A 610 -11.75 26.60 -9.78
C ILE A 610 -12.76 27.25 -8.84
N GLY A 611 -12.32 27.74 -7.69
CA GLY A 611 -13.17 28.23 -6.61
C GLY A 611 -13.70 27.10 -5.72
N LEU A 612 -13.71 27.35 -4.41
CA LEU A 612 -14.12 26.36 -3.41
C LEU A 612 -15.54 25.85 -3.62
N GLU A 613 -16.50 26.74 -3.93
CA GLU A 613 -17.90 26.35 -4.09
C GLU A 613 -18.09 25.36 -5.26
N THR A 614 -17.42 25.63 -6.39
CA THR A 614 -17.42 24.74 -7.57
C THR A 614 -16.78 23.39 -7.23
N LEU A 615 -15.66 23.39 -6.50
CA LEU A 615 -15.01 22.16 -6.05
C LEU A 615 -15.95 21.30 -5.19
N LEU A 616 -16.64 21.90 -4.22
CA LEU A 616 -17.60 21.19 -3.37
C LEU A 616 -18.84 20.69 -4.13
N LYS A 617 -19.20 21.30 -5.27
CA LYS A 617 -20.27 20.77 -6.15
C LYS A 617 -19.80 19.57 -6.98
N ARG A 618 -18.53 19.54 -7.39
CA ARG A 618 -17.96 18.49 -8.25
C ARG A 618 -17.51 17.26 -7.47
N LEU A 619 -16.95 17.44 -6.28
CA LEU A 619 -16.46 16.34 -5.46
C LEU A 619 -17.62 15.51 -4.90
N PRO A 620 -17.56 14.16 -4.97
CA PRO A 620 -18.54 13.31 -4.31
C PRO A 620 -18.56 13.56 -2.79
N GLU A 621 -19.75 13.63 -2.19
CA GLU A 621 -19.91 13.94 -0.75
C GLU A 621 -19.09 13.00 0.15
N ALA A 622 -19.07 11.69 -0.16
CA ALA A 622 -18.27 10.71 0.57
C ALA A 622 -16.76 11.06 0.56
N TYR A 623 -16.26 11.61 -0.56
CA TYR A 623 -14.87 12.07 -0.67
C TYR A 623 -14.65 13.37 0.13
N GLN A 624 -15.62 14.30 0.10
CA GLN A 624 -15.54 15.54 0.88
C GLN A 624 -15.49 15.27 2.39
N ARG A 625 -16.36 14.37 2.88
CA ARG A 625 -16.36 13.94 4.29
C ARG A 625 -15.03 13.30 4.67
N ALA A 626 -14.53 12.39 3.84
CA ALA A 626 -13.24 11.74 4.09
C ALA A 626 -12.07 12.75 4.13
N LEU A 627 -12.03 13.71 3.21
CA LEU A 627 -10.98 14.74 3.14
C LEU A 627 -11.04 15.70 4.34
N PHE A 628 -12.25 16.13 4.70
CA PHE A 628 -12.49 16.95 5.88
C PHE A 628 -12.02 16.22 7.15
N SER A 629 -12.48 14.99 7.36
CA SER A 629 -12.17 14.21 8.55
C SER A 629 -10.68 13.87 8.63
N SER A 630 -10.02 13.48 7.54
CA SER A 630 -8.58 13.17 7.54
C SER A 630 -7.74 14.41 7.88
N TRP A 631 -8.10 15.58 7.33
CA TRP A 631 -7.41 16.84 7.61
C TRP A 631 -7.57 17.27 9.07
N VAL A 632 -8.81 17.28 9.59
CA VAL A 632 -9.11 17.67 10.98
C VAL A 632 -8.35 16.79 11.96
N VAL A 633 -8.38 15.47 11.75
CA VAL A 633 -7.81 14.49 12.69
C VAL A 633 -6.28 14.52 12.68
N SER A 634 -5.66 14.58 11.50
CA SER A 634 -4.20 14.70 11.38
C SER A 634 -3.69 15.99 12.03
N HIS A 635 -4.29 17.14 11.73
CA HIS A 635 -3.81 18.43 12.24
C HIS A 635 -4.08 18.60 13.73
N PHE A 636 -5.19 18.04 14.24
CA PHE A 636 -5.47 17.98 15.67
C PHE A 636 -4.42 17.16 16.42
N LEU A 637 -4.21 15.89 16.02
CA LEU A 637 -3.31 14.99 16.74
C LEU A 637 -1.83 15.37 16.56
N TYR A 638 -1.44 15.96 15.44
CA TYR A 638 -0.08 16.48 15.29
C TYR A 638 0.19 17.71 16.16
N LYS A 639 -0.80 18.56 16.40
CA LYS A 639 -0.68 19.75 17.26
C LYS A 639 -0.70 19.39 18.75
N TYR A 640 -1.67 18.58 19.17
CA TYR A 640 -1.93 18.32 20.60
C TYR A 640 -1.34 16.99 21.10
N GLY A 641 -1.03 16.04 20.21
CA GLY A 641 -0.48 14.73 20.56
C GLY A 641 -1.54 13.63 20.63
N ILE A 642 -1.09 12.38 20.84
CA ILE A 642 -1.95 11.18 20.82
C ILE A 642 -2.95 11.16 21.98
N ASN A 643 -2.59 11.74 23.12
CA ASN A 643 -3.42 11.81 24.32
C ASN A 643 -4.21 13.13 24.42
N ALA A 644 -4.44 13.80 23.30
CA ALA A 644 -5.19 15.05 23.27
C ALA A 644 -6.60 14.87 23.82
N SER A 645 -7.02 15.81 24.65
CA SER A 645 -8.31 15.76 25.35
C SER A 645 -9.46 16.31 24.50
N SER A 646 -10.69 16.12 24.97
CA SER A 646 -11.87 16.79 24.38
C SER A 646 -11.78 18.32 24.48
N VAL A 647 -11.12 18.85 25.52
CA VAL A 647 -10.89 20.29 25.70
C VAL A 647 -9.92 20.80 24.63
N ASP A 648 -8.85 20.06 24.34
CA ASP A 648 -7.93 20.38 23.25
C ASP A 648 -8.65 20.41 21.90
N PHE A 649 -9.55 19.44 21.69
CA PHE A 649 -10.36 19.39 20.48
C PHE A 649 -11.30 20.59 20.38
N PHE A 650 -11.93 21.01 21.48
CA PHE A 650 -12.76 22.22 21.50
C PHE A 650 -11.97 23.47 21.10
N HIS A 651 -10.75 23.64 21.62
CA HIS A 651 -9.88 24.75 21.23
C HIS A 651 -9.47 24.67 19.75
N PHE A 652 -9.17 23.47 19.26
CA PHE A 652 -8.85 23.25 17.85
C PHE A 652 -10.06 23.55 16.94
N ALA A 653 -11.25 23.10 17.33
CA ALA A 653 -12.49 23.23 16.57
C ALA A 653 -12.86 24.70 16.31
N ARG A 654 -12.58 25.60 17.26
CA ARG A 654 -12.82 27.05 17.12
C ARG A 654 -12.02 27.71 16.00
N ASP A 655 -10.91 27.10 15.58
CA ASP A 655 -10.06 27.61 14.49
C ASP A 655 -10.39 26.96 13.13
N LEU A 656 -11.37 26.05 13.08
CA LEU A 656 -11.73 25.35 11.83
C LEU A 656 -12.40 26.26 10.80
N SER A 657 -13.14 27.28 11.25
CA SER A 657 -13.84 28.22 10.38
C SER A 657 -12.97 29.33 9.79
N LYS A 658 -11.76 29.51 10.33
CA LYS A 658 -10.72 30.39 9.76
C LYS A 658 -10.14 29.76 8.50
#